data_AF-A0A150TVA3-F1
#
_entry.id   AF-A0A150TVA3-F1
#
_cell.length_a   1.000
_cell.length_b   1.000
_cell.length_c   1.000
_cell.angle_alpha   90.00
_cell.angle_beta   90.00
_cell.angle_gamma   90.00
#
_symmetry.space_group_name_H-M   'P 1'
#
loop_
_entity.id
_entity.type
_entity.pdbx_description
1 polymer ?
#
loop_
_entity_poly.entity_id
_entity_poly.type
_entity_poly.pdbx_seq_one_letter_code
_entity_poly.pdbx_strand_id
1 'polypeptide(L)'
;MITGLDLFAALHRIVRDATDSLPGTRRGSLLIREGDRLIYRAAVGLESLLSGPLPIPSDAGPASAVSRLDPGDGARAVAAAAWYREHLPGAVALDWLPADAVVVLAPVRMRGRPVGALAVEQPAAEPLSDERRARLMALAGGAGAALERRELYDDKARSAHENRVLEEVLNAVASQASPQELVEIVSRGIKSVQLRPQWSAVELALVEDDACGASPASERGAGGELRVYRAPRRAPVAYWNNLREGALVAGRALGVGVIHRCGSAGGEGGQSALIDEGVRRGVSGIAVAPADAAALEPAIRRAAEAGIPVITFDTPPADGSRALAYVGTDNVAAGRLAGETMARLLPDGGVVGAQVSSLRAMNGRDRVAGFGAAASGKSIAMRSPLESHYDTSAAMQLALGALREGGLSGAFGACAENGPAWGTAARALGRAGDLKIVAFDLIPETMAMLREGTIHAAVVQREHEMGYRAVELLHDMVSRGVEAALAELPAPGQAEDRRLPRFIDTGVDLVTLESTPWSRPLSEHLTLETSRKSASRRRGGAAVDRSRELLVISLDADEQGLVEGRARLERESLVGRVLSAGRSVVIDTLAGEHDLWPDVVAARRKGSRTRAGVPLLARGRALGVLVLDSERRAACSPEDLELIERIADTLAVALENAQLLRRVTERTEELEQANRRQAALLSTIHELSSPVVPVARQILVMPIVGAMDSQRSGRFLESMLREISERRARVVLIDVTGMAAVDAAAADHLMTAARAAGLLGAEVVLVGIAPAAARLMVEQGLDLGGVVARSTLELGFAYALSKTDGRLVYGGSPRAARS
;
A
#
# COMPACT_ATOMS: atom_id res chain seq x y z
N MET A 1 25.57 32.66 -12.75
CA MET A 1 24.99 31.98 -11.59
C MET A 1 25.12 30.48 -11.81
N ILE A 2 25.94 29.81 -11.01
CA ILE A 2 26.30 28.40 -11.18
C ILE A 2 25.28 27.56 -10.41
N THR A 3 24.66 26.60 -11.08
CA THR A 3 23.35 26.07 -10.66
C THR A 3 23.38 24.97 -9.60
N GLY A 4 24.52 24.41 -9.17
CA GLY A 4 24.55 23.33 -8.16
C GLY A 4 23.83 22.03 -8.55
N LEU A 5 23.23 21.95 -9.75
CA LEU A 5 22.35 20.84 -10.13
C LEU A 5 23.06 19.53 -10.44
N ASP A 6 24.34 19.62 -10.75
CA ASP A 6 25.09 18.53 -11.38
C ASP A 6 26.38 18.35 -10.59
N LEU A 7 26.36 17.37 -9.68
CA LEU A 7 27.54 17.01 -8.88
C LEU A 7 28.72 16.65 -9.78
N PHE A 8 28.48 15.98 -10.92
CA PHE A 8 29.55 15.69 -11.87
C PHE A 8 30.11 16.98 -12.45
N ALA A 9 29.27 17.90 -12.93
CA ALA A 9 29.74 19.19 -13.43
C ALA A 9 30.39 20.05 -12.34
N ALA A 10 29.97 19.95 -11.08
CA ALA A 10 30.58 20.64 -9.95
C ALA A 10 31.98 20.09 -9.68
N LEU A 11 32.13 18.77 -9.53
CA LEU A 11 33.42 18.12 -9.32
C LEU A 11 34.35 18.30 -10.54
N HIS A 12 33.82 18.18 -11.74
CA HIS A 12 34.56 18.36 -13.00
C HIS A 12 35.00 19.82 -13.21
N ARG A 13 34.19 20.79 -12.78
CA ARG A 13 34.60 22.20 -12.73
C ARG A 13 35.69 22.43 -11.69
N ILE A 14 35.59 21.82 -10.51
CA ILE A 14 36.65 21.90 -9.49
C ILE A 14 37.97 21.37 -10.06
N VAL A 15 37.95 20.24 -10.78
CA VAL A 15 39.15 19.71 -11.45
C VAL A 15 39.64 20.64 -12.57
N ARG A 16 38.73 21.26 -13.34
CA ARG A 16 39.07 22.22 -14.38
C ARG A 16 39.71 23.48 -13.81
N ASP A 17 39.06 24.11 -12.83
CA ASP A 17 39.57 25.28 -12.12
C ASP A 17 40.92 25.00 -11.46
N ALA A 18 41.12 23.78 -10.96
CA ALA A 18 42.40 23.33 -10.41
C ALA A 18 43.47 23.20 -11.50
N THR A 19 43.12 22.66 -12.66
CA THR A 19 44.01 22.57 -13.83
C THR A 19 44.37 23.98 -14.29
N ASP A 20 43.40 24.85 -14.52
CA ASP A 20 43.57 26.25 -14.98
C ASP A 20 44.35 27.11 -13.97
N SER A 21 44.38 26.74 -12.69
CA SER A 21 45.12 27.47 -11.64
C SER A 21 46.64 27.30 -11.72
N LEU A 22 47.13 26.31 -12.47
CA LEU A 22 48.54 26.03 -12.66
C LEU A 22 48.93 26.26 -14.13
N PRO A 23 50.03 26.98 -14.44
CA PRO A 23 50.42 27.25 -15.82
C PRO A 23 50.97 26.00 -16.53
N GLY A 24 50.57 25.82 -17.80
CA GLY A 24 51.06 24.74 -18.66
C GLY A 24 50.44 23.37 -18.40
N THR A 25 49.67 23.22 -17.33
CA THR A 25 48.95 21.99 -16.98
C THR A 25 47.92 21.65 -18.05
N ARG A 26 47.82 20.37 -18.36
CA ARG A 26 46.85 19.86 -19.33
C ARG A 26 45.93 18.81 -18.72
N ARG A 27 46.24 18.33 -17.51
CA ARG A 27 45.58 17.17 -16.92
C ARG A 27 45.31 17.36 -15.44
N GLY A 28 44.14 16.93 -15.01
CA GLY A 28 43.72 16.92 -13.62
C GLY A 28 42.74 15.78 -13.34
N SER A 29 42.65 15.36 -12.09
CA SER A 29 41.71 14.32 -11.66
C SER A 29 41.33 14.47 -10.19
N LEU A 30 40.12 14.05 -9.86
CA LEU A 30 39.64 13.91 -8.49
C LEU A 30 39.45 12.42 -8.23
N LEU A 31 40.24 11.87 -7.30
CA LEU A 31 40.14 10.47 -6.91
C LEU A 31 39.58 10.38 -5.51
N ILE A 32 38.58 9.54 -5.31
CA ILE A 32 37.94 9.31 -4.01
C ILE A 32 38.04 7.83 -3.66
N ARG A 33 38.22 7.54 -2.38
CA ARG A 33 38.24 6.19 -1.84
C ARG A 33 36.82 5.61 -1.83
N GLU A 34 36.64 4.43 -2.39
CA GLU A 34 35.43 3.63 -2.28
C GLU A 34 35.84 2.20 -1.86
N GLY A 35 35.64 1.88 -0.58
CA GLY A 35 36.11 0.64 0.04
C GLY A 35 37.64 0.53 0.09
N ASP A 36 38.17 -0.52 -0.54
CA ASP A 36 39.60 -0.81 -0.69
C ASP A 36 40.20 -0.29 -2.00
N ARG A 37 39.44 0.50 -2.79
CA ARG A 37 39.89 1.06 -4.08
C ARG A 37 39.82 2.58 -4.12
N LEU A 38 40.63 3.17 -4.98
CA LEU A 38 40.47 4.53 -5.46
C LEU A 38 39.71 4.52 -6.76
N ILE A 39 38.90 5.56 -6.98
CA ILE A 39 38.11 5.72 -8.19
C ILE A 39 38.12 7.16 -8.66
N TYR A 40 38.14 7.35 -9.98
CA TYR A 40 38.00 8.65 -10.61
C TYR A 40 36.56 9.15 -10.45
N ARG A 41 36.38 10.29 -9.78
CA ARG A 41 35.09 11.00 -9.66
C ARG A 41 34.95 12.16 -10.64
N ALA A 42 36.08 12.69 -11.11
CA ALA A 42 36.15 13.66 -12.21
C ALA A 42 37.57 13.65 -12.79
N ALA A 43 37.74 13.98 -14.06
CA ALA A 43 39.04 14.20 -14.66
C ALA A 43 38.94 15.25 -15.77
N VAL A 44 40.06 15.91 -16.07
CA VAL A 44 40.25 16.85 -17.17
C VAL A 44 41.52 16.43 -17.90
N GLY A 45 41.48 16.31 -19.22
CA GLY A 45 42.65 15.95 -20.05
C GLY A 45 43.12 14.49 -19.95
N LEU A 46 42.33 13.63 -19.29
CA LEU A 46 42.57 12.18 -19.14
C LEU A 46 41.46 11.34 -19.78
N GLU A 47 40.50 11.99 -20.46
CA GLU A 47 39.28 11.38 -20.99
C GLU A 47 39.56 10.30 -22.03
N SER A 48 40.56 10.51 -22.88
CA SER A 48 40.94 9.56 -23.93
C SER A 48 41.78 8.38 -23.41
N LEU A 49 42.30 8.48 -22.19
CA LEU A 49 43.20 7.50 -21.58
C LEU A 49 42.49 6.58 -20.60
N LEU A 50 41.35 7.02 -20.04
CA LEU A 50 40.53 6.22 -19.16
C LEU A 50 39.59 5.35 -20.00
N SER A 51 39.52 4.06 -19.66
CA SER A 51 38.60 3.12 -20.32
C SER A 51 37.16 3.41 -19.90
N GLY A 52 36.47 4.23 -20.68
CA GLY A 52 35.05 4.55 -20.51
C GLY A 52 34.76 6.05 -20.39
N PRO A 53 33.52 6.48 -20.68
CA PRO A 53 33.09 7.87 -20.48
C PRO A 53 33.21 8.25 -18.99
N LEU A 54 33.82 9.41 -18.74
CA LEU A 54 34.21 9.95 -17.44
C LEU A 54 33.11 10.29 -16.41
N PRO A 55 31.80 10.11 -16.66
CA PRO A 55 30.82 10.11 -15.56
C PRO A 55 30.60 8.73 -14.88
N ILE A 56 31.27 7.65 -15.29
CA ILE A 56 31.30 6.39 -14.51
C ILE A 56 32.55 6.36 -13.61
N PRO A 57 32.45 5.97 -12.32
CA PRO A 57 33.64 5.75 -11.51
C PRO A 57 34.55 4.71 -12.16
N SER A 58 35.69 5.18 -12.67
CA SER A 58 36.73 4.35 -13.24
C SER A 58 37.71 3.97 -12.13
N ASP A 59 38.04 2.69 -12.08
CA ASP A 59 38.97 2.12 -11.11
C ASP A 59 40.36 2.74 -11.27
N ALA A 60 40.88 3.28 -10.17
CA ALA A 60 42.17 3.95 -10.10
C ALA A 60 43.17 3.20 -9.22
N GLY A 61 42.96 1.90 -8.98
CA GLY A 61 43.87 1.06 -8.19
C GLY A 61 43.52 0.97 -6.69
N PRO A 62 44.41 0.38 -5.87
CA PRO A 62 44.14 0.10 -4.47
C PRO A 62 44.17 1.36 -3.58
N ALA A 63 43.21 1.47 -2.65
CA ALA A 63 43.06 2.58 -1.71
C ALA A 63 44.21 2.72 -0.72
N SER A 64 45.11 1.73 -0.61
CA SER A 64 46.33 1.82 0.20
C SER A 64 47.24 2.99 -0.22
N ALA A 65 47.08 3.51 -1.44
CA ALA A 65 47.73 4.73 -1.89
C ALA A 65 47.22 5.98 -1.14
N VAL A 66 45.94 6.03 -0.74
CA VAL A 66 45.31 7.15 0.01
C VAL A 66 45.92 7.35 1.39
N SER A 67 46.27 6.27 2.08
CA SER A 67 46.97 6.35 3.36
C SER A 67 48.37 6.97 3.24
N ARG A 68 48.96 6.95 2.04
CA ARG A 68 50.24 7.62 1.71
C ARG A 68 50.05 9.05 1.19
N LEU A 69 48.79 9.48 0.98
CA LEU A 69 48.38 10.80 0.49
C LEU A 69 48.06 11.81 1.60
N ASP A 70 48.18 11.43 2.88
CA ASP A 70 48.00 12.32 4.02
C ASP A 70 49.35 12.64 4.70
N PRO A 71 50.14 13.61 4.21
CA PRO A 71 51.38 14.03 4.85
C PRO A 71 51.13 15.09 5.95
N GLY A 72 49.88 15.36 6.32
CA GLY A 72 49.47 16.52 7.14
C GLY A 72 48.72 17.59 6.33
N ASP A 73 48.75 18.85 6.77
CA ASP A 73 47.86 19.93 6.33
C ASP A 73 48.05 20.47 4.88
N GLY A 74 48.93 19.90 4.05
CA GLY A 74 49.36 20.56 2.79
C GLY A 74 49.35 19.72 1.51
N ALA A 75 49.35 20.40 0.37
CA ALA A 75 49.52 19.79 -0.96
C ALA A 75 50.97 19.31 -1.20
N ARG A 76 51.14 18.18 -1.89
CA ARG A 76 52.43 17.54 -2.16
C ARG A 76 52.62 17.24 -3.66
N ALA A 77 53.84 17.38 -4.17
CA ALA A 77 54.18 16.94 -5.52
C ALA A 77 54.76 15.51 -5.51
N VAL A 78 54.37 14.69 -6.50
CA VAL A 78 54.94 13.36 -6.78
C VAL A 78 55.35 13.27 -8.24
N ALA A 79 56.27 12.36 -8.58
CA ALA A 79 56.64 12.12 -9.97
C ALA A 79 55.43 11.63 -10.78
N ALA A 80 55.10 12.33 -11.88
CA ALA A 80 53.90 12.02 -12.67
C ALA A 80 53.95 10.60 -13.27
N ALA A 81 55.14 10.13 -13.68
CA ALA A 81 55.31 8.79 -14.23
C ALA A 81 55.06 7.67 -13.21
N ALA A 82 55.32 7.92 -11.92
CA ALA A 82 55.00 6.97 -10.85
C ALA A 82 53.49 7.00 -10.55
N TRP A 83 52.92 8.19 -10.48
CA TRP A 83 51.48 8.39 -10.24
C TRP A 83 50.61 7.68 -11.28
N TYR A 84 50.86 7.94 -12.57
CA TYR A 84 50.05 7.36 -13.64
C TYR A 84 50.25 5.86 -13.82
N ARG A 85 51.43 5.29 -13.53
CA ARG A 85 51.61 3.84 -13.55
C ARG A 85 50.78 3.11 -12.49
N GLU A 86 50.56 3.75 -11.35
CA GLU A 86 49.80 3.16 -10.24
C GLU A 86 48.29 3.39 -10.39
N HIS A 87 47.87 4.54 -10.93
CA HIS A 87 46.47 4.99 -10.90
C HIS A 87 45.77 5.07 -12.25
N LEU A 88 46.48 4.94 -13.38
CA LEU A 88 45.87 4.92 -14.72
C LEU A 88 45.76 3.47 -15.23
N PRO A 89 44.54 2.87 -15.25
CA PRO A 89 44.37 1.48 -15.70
C PRO A 89 44.72 1.31 -17.19
N GLY A 90 45.50 0.28 -17.52
CA GLY A 90 45.84 -0.08 -18.90
C GLY A 90 47.11 0.56 -19.49
N ALA A 91 48.00 1.11 -18.65
CA ALA A 91 49.28 1.75 -18.97
C ALA A 91 49.83 1.53 -20.41
N VAL A 92 49.42 2.43 -21.32
CA VAL A 92 50.09 2.70 -22.60
C VAL A 92 51.44 3.36 -22.30
N ALA A 93 52.41 3.23 -23.21
CA ALA A 93 53.69 3.94 -23.13
C ALA A 93 53.48 5.43 -22.75
N LEU A 94 54.14 5.88 -21.67
CA LEU A 94 54.03 7.24 -21.12
C LEU A 94 54.89 8.25 -21.90
N ASP A 95 55.12 7.99 -23.19
CA ASP A 95 56.03 8.76 -24.06
C ASP A 95 55.55 10.22 -24.27
N TRP A 96 54.30 10.50 -23.92
CA TRP A 96 53.67 11.82 -23.93
C TRP A 96 53.94 12.65 -22.67
N LEU A 97 54.53 12.05 -21.62
CA LEU A 97 54.76 12.71 -20.34
C LEU A 97 56.20 13.26 -20.29
N PRO A 98 56.41 14.56 -20.00
CA PRO A 98 57.74 15.11 -19.76
C PRO A 98 58.46 14.37 -18.63
N ALA A 99 59.78 14.17 -18.78
CA ALA A 99 60.57 13.39 -17.83
C ALA A 99 60.60 13.97 -16.40
N ASP A 100 60.41 15.29 -16.28
CA ASP A 100 60.39 16.08 -15.05
C ASP A 100 58.98 16.48 -14.59
N ALA A 101 57.93 15.96 -15.24
CA ALA A 101 56.56 16.26 -14.86
C ALA A 101 56.21 15.73 -13.47
N VAL A 102 55.45 16.53 -12.73
CA VAL A 102 54.97 16.20 -11.38
C VAL A 102 53.45 16.25 -11.32
N VAL A 103 52.86 15.45 -10.44
CA VAL A 103 51.44 15.56 -10.08
C VAL A 103 51.35 16.15 -8.69
N VAL A 104 50.64 17.26 -8.57
CA VAL A 104 50.37 17.95 -7.31
C VAL A 104 49.09 17.37 -6.72
N LEU A 105 49.21 16.84 -5.52
CA LEU A 105 48.15 16.15 -4.79
C LEU A 105 47.70 17.05 -3.64
N ALA A 106 46.46 17.51 -3.70
CA ALA A 106 45.79 18.18 -2.60
C ALA A 106 44.80 17.20 -1.93
N PRO A 107 44.94 16.92 -0.62
CA PRO A 107 44.08 15.97 0.07
C PRO A 107 42.63 16.47 0.11
N VAL A 108 41.71 15.63 -0.32
CA VAL A 108 40.27 15.87 -0.18
C VAL A 108 39.83 15.26 1.14
N ARG A 109 39.28 16.09 2.02
CA ARG A 109 38.87 15.68 3.37
C ARG A 109 37.36 15.76 3.52
N MET A 110 36.80 14.77 4.23
CA MET A 110 35.43 14.77 4.71
C MET A 110 35.44 14.61 6.24
N ARG A 111 34.81 15.53 6.98
CA ARG A 111 34.78 15.57 8.45
C ARG A 111 36.18 15.48 9.06
N GLY A 112 37.15 16.14 8.42
CA GLY A 112 38.57 16.13 8.80
C GLY A 112 39.35 14.86 8.44
N ARG A 113 38.71 13.83 7.86
CA ARG A 113 39.37 12.59 7.42
C ARG A 113 39.71 12.65 5.93
N PRO A 114 40.92 12.23 5.50
CA PRO A 114 41.24 12.13 4.08
C PRO A 114 40.40 11.03 3.42
N VAL A 115 39.65 11.41 2.40
CA VAL A 115 38.80 10.50 1.60
C VAL A 115 39.32 10.34 0.18
N GLY A 116 40.34 11.12 -0.22
CA GLY A 116 40.85 11.09 -1.57
C GLY A 116 41.83 12.23 -1.85
N ALA A 117 42.09 12.48 -3.13
CA ALA A 117 43.02 13.53 -3.56
C ALA A 117 42.54 14.20 -4.85
N LEU A 118 42.72 15.51 -4.91
CA LEU A 118 42.70 16.31 -6.13
C LEU A 118 44.12 16.31 -6.70
N ALA A 119 44.29 15.66 -7.86
CA ALA A 119 45.56 15.47 -8.54
C ALA A 119 45.63 16.39 -9.77
N VAL A 120 46.67 17.22 -9.89
CA VAL A 120 46.88 18.10 -11.05
C VAL A 120 48.28 17.93 -11.61
N GLU A 121 48.41 17.62 -12.90
CA GLU A 121 49.70 17.43 -13.59
C GLU A 121 50.34 18.77 -13.94
N GLN A 122 51.61 18.96 -13.57
CA GLN A 122 52.44 20.12 -13.87
C GLN A 122 53.62 19.73 -14.80
N PRO A 123 53.80 20.40 -15.96
CA PRO A 123 54.79 19.99 -16.97
C PRO A 123 56.27 20.23 -16.64
N ALA A 124 56.60 20.90 -15.53
CA ALA A 124 57.99 21.18 -15.13
C ALA A 124 58.07 21.48 -13.62
N ALA A 125 59.19 21.15 -12.98
CA ALA A 125 59.44 21.20 -11.54
C ALA A 125 59.58 22.61 -10.92
N GLU A 126 58.77 23.59 -11.33
CA GLU A 126 58.69 24.89 -10.63
C GLU A 126 58.01 24.71 -9.26
N PRO A 127 58.59 25.28 -8.16
CA PRO A 127 57.98 25.23 -6.83
C PRO A 127 56.59 25.86 -6.84
N LEU A 128 55.62 25.16 -6.25
CA LEU A 128 54.26 25.67 -6.12
C LEU A 128 54.25 26.89 -5.17
N SER A 129 53.86 28.06 -5.69
CA SER A 129 53.72 29.26 -4.86
C SER A 129 52.67 29.07 -3.77
N ASP A 130 52.80 29.78 -2.66
CA ASP A 130 51.87 29.68 -1.53
C ASP A 130 50.43 30.05 -1.92
N GLU A 131 50.27 31.01 -2.83
CA GLU A 131 48.96 31.39 -3.39
C GLU A 131 48.31 30.25 -4.19
N ARG A 132 49.07 29.59 -5.07
CA ARG A 132 48.59 28.45 -5.87
C ARG A 132 48.28 27.25 -4.97
N ARG A 133 49.11 27.03 -3.95
CA ARG A 133 48.92 25.99 -2.94
C ARG A 133 47.63 26.22 -2.17
N ALA A 134 47.41 27.44 -1.69
CA ALA A 134 46.18 27.82 -0.99
C ALA A 134 44.94 27.64 -1.87
N ARG A 135 45.03 28.00 -3.15
CA ARG A 135 43.93 27.84 -4.11
C ARG A 135 43.59 26.37 -4.38
N LEU A 136 44.58 25.51 -4.60
CA LEU A 136 44.36 24.06 -4.75
C LEU A 136 43.77 23.44 -3.48
N MET A 137 44.23 23.86 -2.30
CA MET A 137 43.68 23.41 -1.02
C MET A 137 42.22 23.87 -0.84
N ALA A 138 41.89 25.10 -1.23
CA ALA A 138 40.52 25.61 -1.20
C ALA A 138 39.60 24.82 -2.17
N LEU A 139 40.10 24.49 -3.36
CA LEU A 139 39.38 23.66 -4.34
C LEU A 139 39.18 22.22 -3.84
N ALA A 140 40.21 21.61 -3.23
CA ALA A 140 40.11 20.30 -2.60
C ALA A 140 39.13 20.30 -1.40
N GLY A 141 39.13 21.37 -0.61
CA GLY A 141 38.14 21.59 0.45
C GLY A 141 36.72 21.78 -0.10
N GLY A 142 36.57 22.46 -1.23
CA GLY A 142 35.30 22.58 -1.96
C GLY A 142 34.77 21.24 -2.46
N ALA A 143 35.65 20.37 -2.98
CA ALA A 143 35.31 19.00 -3.36
C ALA A 143 34.90 18.17 -2.13
N GLY A 144 35.65 18.27 -1.04
CA GLY A 144 35.34 17.64 0.24
C GLY A 144 33.96 18.05 0.75
N ALA A 145 33.67 19.34 0.78
CA ALA A 145 32.37 19.86 1.20
C ALA A 145 31.22 19.44 0.26
N ALA A 146 31.45 19.34 -1.05
CA ALA A 146 30.46 18.82 -2.00
C ALA A 146 30.15 17.33 -1.75
N LEU A 147 31.17 16.53 -1.43
CA LEU A 147 31.02 15.12 -1.09
C LEU A 147 30.41 14.92 0.31
N GLU A 148 30.80 15.73 1.31
CA GLU A 148 30.21 15.71 2.66
C GLU A 148 28.73 16.03 2.63
N ARG A 149 28.33 17.04 1.85
CA ARG A 149 26.91 17.37 1.66
C ARG A 149 26.16 16.13 1.17
N ARG A 150 26.67 15.44 0.16
CA ARG A 150 26.11 14.18 -0.35
C ARG A 150 25.99 13.10 0.74
N GLU A 151 27.05 12.83 1.50
CA GLU A 151 27.05 11.78 2.53
C GLU A 151 26.12 12.11 3.72
N LEU A 152 26.10 13.37 4.17
CA LEU A 152 25.20 13.80 5.23
C LEU A 152 23.72 13.71 4.81
N TYR A 153 23.43 13.94 3.53
CA TYR A 153 22.10 13.69 2.96
C TYR A 153 21.77 12.19 2.93
N ASP A 154 22.73 11.33 2.57
CA ASP A 154 22.54 9.89 2.55
C ASP A 154 22.28 9.32 3.96
N ASP A 155 22.98 9.79 4.99
CA ASP A 155 22.81 9.33 6.38
C ASP A 155 21.48 9.79 7.00
N LYS A 156 21.13 11.08 6.86
CA LYS A 156 19.87 11.62 7.40
C LYS A 156 18.65 11.05 6.69
N ALA A 157 18.71 10.92 5.37
CA ALA A 157 17.61 10.32 4.60
C ALA A 157 17.44 8.84 4.94
N ARG A 158 18.55 8.08 5.11
CA ARG A 158 18.52 6.68 5.52
C ARG A 158 17.87 6.51 6.88
N SER A 159 18.35 7.20 7.91
CA SER A 159 17.81 7.06 9.27
C SER A 159 16.33 7.50 9.38
N ALA A 160 15.96 8.61 8.72
CA ALA A 160 14.56 9.06 8.68
C ALA A 160 13.65 8.11 7.86
N HIS A 161 14.20 7.34 6.93
CA HIS A 161 13.45 6.41 6.11
C HIS A 161 13.38 5.00 6.73
N GLU A 162 14.43 4.55 7.43
CA GLU A 162 14.39 3.36 8.29
C GLU A 162 13.30 3.48 9.36
N ASN A 163 13.26 4.62 10.07
CA ASN A 163 12.22 4.88 11.06
C ASN A 163 10.81 4.90 10.45
N ARG A 164 10.66 5.43 9.22
CA ARG A 164 9.37 5.42 8.51
C ARG A 164 8.89 4.03 8.14
N VAL A 165 9.77 3.16 7.63
CA VAL A 165 9.38 1.79 7.28
C VAL A 165 8.97 1.02 8.54
N LEU A 166 9.70 1.19 9.63
CA LEU A 166 9.33 0.63 10.92
C LEU A 166 7.96 1.16 11.38
N GLU A 167 7.72 2.48 11.30
CA GLU A 167 6.42 3.08 11.63
C GLU A 167 5.29 2.61 10.72
N GLU A 168 5.50 2.44 9.42
CA GLU A 168 4.49 1.95 8.47
C GLU A 168 4.14 0.50 8.75
N VAL A 169 5.13 -0.35 9.01
CA VAL A 169 4.91 -1.74 9.44
C VAL A 169 4.13 -1.75 10.76
N LEU A 170 4.54 -0.96 11.76
CA LEU A 170 3.84 -0.87 13.05
C LEU A 170 2.39 -0.36 12.90
N ASN A 171 2.16 0.63 12.05
CA ASN A 171 0.82 1.18 11.79
C ASN A 171 -0.08 0.21 11.04
N ALA A 172 0.43 -0.49 10.02
CA ALA A 172 -0.31 -1.50 9.29
C ALA A 172 -0.83 -2.60 10.23
N VAL A 173 0.01 -2.96 11.18
CA VAL A 173 -0.25 -3.98 12.19
C VAL A 173 -1.27 -3.47 13.20
N ALA A 174 -1.14 -2.23 13.65
CA ALA A 174 -2.14 -1.58 14.49
C ALA A 174 -3.51 -1.49 13.80
N SER A 175 -3.54 -1.31 12.47
CA SER A 175 -4.78 -1.29 11.67
C SER A 175 -5.29 -2.69 11.27
N GLN A 176 -4.74 -3.77 11.83
CA GLN A 176 -5.13 -5.15 11.52
C GLN A 176 -5.02 -5.51 10.02
N ALA A 177 -4.00 -4.99 9.34
CA ALA A 177 -3.77 -5.25 7.92
C ALA A 177 -3.67 -6.75 7.62
N SER A 178 -4.19 -7.14 6.46
CA SER A 178 -4.08 -8.50 5.94
C SER A 178 -2.61 -8.89 5.71
N PRO A 179 -2.26 -10.20 5.71
CA PRO A 179 -0.90 -10.63 5.34
C PRO A 179 -0.44 -10.09 3.98
N GLN A 180 -1.38 -9.91 3.06
CA GLN A 180 -1.15 -9.36 1.72
C GLN A 180 -0.70 -7.89 1.80
N GLU A 181 -1.42 -7.06 2.56
CA GLU A 181 -1.06 -5.67 2.80
C GLU A 181 0.26 -5.53 3.56
N LEU A 182 0.54 -6.42 4.52
CA LEU A 182 1.83 -6.42 5.22
C LEU A 182 3.00 -6.72 4.28
N VAL A 183 2.84 -7.66 3.34
CA VAL A 183 3.86 -7.98 2.34
C VAL A 183 4.09 -6.83 1.39
N GLU A 184 3.04 -6.15 0.97
CA GLU A 184 3.15 -4.96 0.13
C GLU A 184 3.89 -3.83 0.84
N ILE A 185 3.57 -3.58 2.11
CA ILE A 185 4.20 -2.53 2.92
C ILE A 185 5.67 -2.87 3.18
N VAL A 186 5.98 -4.12 3.54
CA VAL A 186 7.35 -4.58 3.77
C VAL A 186 8.15 -4.57 2.48
N SER A 187 7.58 -5.07 1.38
CA SER A 187 8.21 -5.03 0.05
C SER A 187 8.49 -3.59 -0.37
N ARG A 188 7.53 -2.68 -0.19
CA ARG A 188 7.69 -1.26 -0.51
C ARG A 188 8.78 -0.63 0.35
N GLY A 189 8.71 -0.84 1.66
CA GLY A 189 9.68 -0.32 2.62
C GLY A 189 11.10 -0.81 2.36
N ILE A 190 11.28 -2.13 2.21
CA ILE A 190 12.60 -2.70 1.90
C ILE A 190 13.12 -2.19 0.56
N LYS A 191 12.27 -2.09 -0.47
CA LYS A 191 12.68 -1.53 -1.78
C LYS A 191 12.96 -0.03 -1.72
N SER A 192 12.33 0.72 -0.82
CA SER A 192 12.48 2.18 -0.72
C SER A 192 13.67 2.63 0.15
N VAL A 193 14.16 1.80 1.07
CA VAL A 193 15.31 2.14 1.96
C VAL A 193 16.67 1.95 1.30
N GLN A 194 16.74 1.29 0.14
CA GLN A 194 18.00 0.95 -0.48
C GLN A 194 18.71 2.16 -1.09
N LEU A 195 19.95 2.40 -0.64
CA LEU A 195 20.86 3.40 -1.22
C LEU A 195 21.23 3.09 -2.67
N ARG A 196 21.15 1.80 -3.04
CA ARG A 196 21.26 1.27 -4.41
C ARG A 196 20.13 0.27 -4.61
N PRO A 197 19.15 0.50 -5.51
CA PRO A 197 18.09 -0.48 -5.74
C PRO A 197 18.71 -1.78 -6.25
N GLN A 198 18.73 -2.79 -5.39
CA GLN A 198 19.40 -4.07 -5.61
C GLN A 198 18.46 -5.25 -5.39
N TRP A 199 17.40 -5.13 -4.56
CA TRP A 199 16.39 -6.18 -4.38
C TRP A 199 15.29 -6.11 -5.46
N SER A 200 15.36 -7.04 -6.40
CA SER A 200 14.43 -7.26 -7.51
C SER A 200 13.13 -7.97 -7.12
N ALA A 201 13.03 -8.62 -5.95
CA ALA A 201 11.77 -9.19 -5.45
C ALA A 201 11.82 -9.36 -3.93
N VAL A 202 10.65 -9.30 -3.30
CA VAL A 202 10.45 -9.60 -1.87
C VAL A 202 9.30 -10.61 -1.77
N GLU A 203 9.55 -11.70 -1.06
CA GLU A 203 8.62 -12.81 -0.83
C GLU A 203 8.47 -13.04 0.68
N LEU A 204 7.26 -13.32 1.12
CA LEU A 204 6.97 -13.73 2.50
C LEU A 204 6.44 -15.16 2.47
N ALA A 205 7.19 -16.09 3.04
CA ALA A 205 6.77 -17.48 3.20
C ALA A 205 6.34 -17.70 4.66
N LEU A 206 5.04 -17.83 4.91
CA LEU A 206 4.48 -18.11 6.24
C LEU A 206 4.21 -19.60 6.39
N VAL A 207 4.53 -20.15 7.56
CA VAL A 207 4.21 -21.53 7.92
C VAL A 207 2.73 -21.60 8.30
N GLU A 208 1.96 -22.51 7.68
CA GLU A 208 0.61 -22.83 8.16
C GLU A 208 0.72 -23.87 9.28
N ASP A 209 0.18 -23.55 10.47
CA ASP A 209 -0.03 -24.55 11.52
C ASP A 209 -1.30 -25.34 11.15
N ASP A 210 -1.20 -26.68 11.06
CA ASP A 210 -2.34 -27.57 10.86
C ASP A 210 -3.38 -27.37 11.98
N ALA A 211 -4.38 -26.54 11.73
CA ALA A 211 -5.49 -26.31 12.64
C ALA A 211 -6.61 -27.34 12.39
N CYS A 212 -6.47 -28.54 12.94
CA CYS A 212 -7.61 -29.29 13.46
C CYS A 212 -7.16 -30.27 14.54
N GLY A 213 -7.79 -30.20 15.71
CA GLY A 213 -7.38 -30.96 16.89
C GLY A 213 -7.28 -32.47 16.65
N ALA A 214 -6.08 -33.02 16.85
CA ALA A 214 -5.88 -34.42 17.18
C ALA A 214 -4.63 -34.55 18.07
N SER A 215 -4.72 -35.43 19.07
CA SER A 215 -3.74 -35.65 20.14
C SER A 215 -2.28 -35.86 19.67
N PRO A 216 -1.29 -35.57 20.52
CA PRO A 216 0.11 -35.77 20.20
C PRO A 216 0.47 -37.25 20.39
N ALA A 217 0.58 -38.01 19.30
CA ALA A 217 1.42 -39.21 19.28
C ALA A 217 1.72 -39.69 17.85
N SER A 218 3.01 -39.99 17.67
CA SER A 218 3.64 -40.81 16.63
C SER A 218 4.16 -40.11 15.37
N GLU A 219 5.48 -40.23 15.26
CA GLU A 219 6.33 -40.00 14.12
C GLU A 219 5.71 -40.51 12.80
N ARG A 220 5.50 -39.60 11.84
CA ARG A 220 5.56 -39.86 10.40
C ARG A 220 5.60 -38.52 9.66
N GLY A 221 6.52 -38.41 8.69
CA GLY A 221 6.87 -37.16 8.02
C GLY A 221 5.68 -36.43 7.38
N ALA A 222 5.37 -35.26 7.91
CA ALA A 222 4.49 -34.27 7.29
C ALA A 222 5.36 -33.06 6.94
N GLY A 223 5.59 -32.83 5.64
CA GLY A 223 6.18 -31.57 5.20
C GLY A 223 5.11 -30.50 5.32
N GLY A 224 5.33 -29.50 6.18
CA GLY A 224 4.36 -28.42 6.39
C GLY A 224 4.05 -27.67 5.08
N GLU A 225 2.85 -27.12 4.98
CA GLU A 225 2.50 -26.20 3.88
C GLU A 225 3.01 -24.79 4.21
N LEU A 226 3.50 -24.12 3.17
CA LEU A 226 3.87 -22.71 3.19
C LEU A 226 2.83 -21.93 2.38
N ARG A 227 2.31 -20.87 2.99
CA ARG A 227 1.62 -19.83 2.24
C ARG A 227 2.63 -18.77 1.82
N VAL A 228 2.81 -18.61 0.51
CA VAL A 228 3.81 -17.73 -0.08
C VAL A 228 3.11 -16.53 -0.69
N TYR A 229 3.42 -15.36 -0.14
CA TYR A 229 3.01 -14.08 -0.69
C TYR A 229 4.19 -13.47 -1.45
N ARG A 230 4.01 -13.24 -2.74
CA ARG A 230 5.06 -12.69 -3.60
C ARG A 230 4.64 -11.30 -4.05
N ALA A 231 5.37 -10.29 -3.58
CA ALA A 231 5.26 -8.97 -4.18
C ALA A 231 5.85 -9.02 -5.60
N PRO A 232 5.25 -8.32 -6.57
CA PRO A 232 5.80 -8.24 -7.91
C PRO A 232 7.25 -7.77 -7.89
N ARG A 233 8.01 -8.23 -8.90
CA ARG A 233 9.44 -7.93 -9.02
C ARG A 233 9.70 -6.44 -9.10
N ARG A 234 8.94 -5.78 -9.95
CA ARG A 234 8.90 -4.33 -10.02
C ARG A 234 7.91 -3.85 -8.96
N ALA A 235 8.29 -2.84 -8.18
CA ALA A 235 7.32 -2.22 -7.30
C ALA A 235 6.12 -1.79 -8.18
N PRO A 236 4.87 -1.98 -7.72
CA PRO A 236 3.77 -1.26 -8.32
C PRO A 236 4.16 0.22 -8.31
N VAL A 237 4.05 0.93 -9.45
CA VAL A 237 4.56 2.28 -9.65
C VAL A 237 4.18 3.08 -8.41
N ALA A 238 5.19 3.47 -7.62
CA ALA A 238 5.00 3.96 -6.26
C ALA A 238 4.02 5.15 -6.19
N TYR A 239 3.87 5.85 -7.32
CA TYR A 239 2.85 6.83 -7.63
C TYR A 239 1.41 6.42 -7.21
N TRP A 240 0.85 5.37 -7.80
CA TRP A 240 -0.56 4.98 -7.58
C TRP A 240 -0.81 4.50 -6.15
N ASN A 241 0.21 3.95 -5.51
CA ASN A 241 0.18 3.56 -4.11
C ASN A 241 0.07 4.75 -3.15
N ASN A 242 0.86 5.80 -3.37
CA ASN A 242 0.79 7.03 -2.58
C ASN A 242 -0.61 7.66 -2.69
N LEU A 243 -1.19 7.62 -3.89
CA LEU A 243 -2.53 8.12 -4.14
C LEU A 243 -3.60 7.30 -3.42
N ARG A 244 -3.56 5.97 -3.56
CA ARG A 244 -4.44 5.04 -2.82
C ARG A 244 -4.35 5.29 -1.32
N GLU A 245 -3.13 5.43 -0.80
CA GLU A 245 -2.92 5.72 0.62
C GLU A 245 -3.63 7.02 1.03
N GLY A 246 -3.45 8.10 0.26
CA GLY A 246 -4.11 9.38 0.51
C GLY A 246 -5.64 9.26 0.56
N ALA A 247 -6.22 8.52 -0.38
CA ALA A 247 -7.66 8.26 -0.42
C ALA A 247 -8.15 7.48 0.81
N LEU A 248 -7.43 6.42 1.20
CA LEU A 248 -7.78 5.61 2.38
C LEU A 248 -7.62 6.39 3.69
N VAL A 249 -6.59 7.24 3.80
CA VAL A 249 -6.38 8.13 4.95
C VAL A 249 -7.54 9.12 5.07
N ALA A 250 -7.97 9.74 3.96
CA ALA A 250 -9.13 10.62 3.95
C ALA A 250 -10.42 9.89 4.36
N GLY A 251 -10.65 8.68 3.85
CA GLY A 251 -11.81 7.86 4.22
C GLY A 251 -11.91 7.62 5.73
N ARG A 252 -10.78 7.24 6.36
CA ARG A 252 -10.71 7.08 7.83
C ARG A 252 -10.90 8.40 8.57
N ALA A 253 -10.31 9.49 8.07
CA ALA A 253 -10.40 10.79 8.73
C ALA A 253 -11.83 11.35 8.72
N LEU A 254 -12.55 11.14 7.63
CA LEU A 254 -13.89 11.65 7.40
C LEU A 254 -15.00 10.66 7.78
N GLY A 255 -14.65 9.43 8.15
CA GLY A 255 -15.61 8.39 8.53
C GLY A 255 -16.43 7.84 7.35
N VAL A 256 -15.89 7.80 6.14
CA VAL A 256 -16.56 7.27 4.93
C VAL A 256 -15.90 6.00 4.41
N GLY A 257 -16.69 5.09 3.84
CA GLY A 257 -16.17 3.90 3.17
C GLY A 257 -15.49 4.29 1.85
N VAL A 258 -14.25 3.84 1.63
CA VAL A 258 -13.53 4.07 0.37
C VAL A 258 -13.22 2.72 -0.29
N ILE A 259 -13.72 2.56 -1.51
CA ILE A 259 -13.50 1.39 -2.34
C ILE A 259 -12.49 1.78 -3.41
N HIS A 260 -11.29 1.23 -3.32
CA HIS A 260 -10.27 1.46 -4.35
C HIS A 260 -10.27 0.31 -5.37
N ARG A 261 -10.16 0.65 -6.64
CA ARG A 261 -10.03 -0.26 -7.79
C ARG A 261 -8.98 0.27 -8.75
N CYS A 262 -8.30 -0.63 -9.45
CA CYS A 262 -7.47 -0.30 -10.60
C CYS A 262 -8.16 -0.85 -11.85
N GLY A 263 -8.15 -0.09 -12.94
CA GLY A 263 -8.71 -0.55 -14.21
C GLY A 263 -7.88 -0.06 -15.39
N SER A 264 -7.79 -0.90 -16.42
CA SER A 264 -7.17 -0.57 -17.69
C SER A 264 -8.11 0.28 -18.57
N ALA A 265 -7.61 0.74 -19.73
CA ALA A 265 -8.41 1.54 -20.66
C ALA A 265 -9.63 0.78 -21.27
N GLY A 266 -9.63 -0.55 -21.28
CA GLY A 266 -10.72 -1.33 -21.86
C GLY A 266 -10.65 -2.84 -21.59
N GLY A 267 -11.72 -3.57 -21.95
CA GLY A 267 -11.88 -4.99 -21.65
C GLY A 267 -12.65 -5.26 -20.35
N GLU A 268 -12.80 -6.54 -19.99
CA GLU A 268 -13.30 -6.93 -18.67
C GLU A 268 -12.34 -6.41 -17.58
N GLY A 269 -12.87 -5.74 -16.56
CA GLY A 269 -12.06 -5.04 -15.54
C GLY A 269 -11.55 -3.65 -15.95
N GLY A 270 -11.88 -3.17 -17.15
CA GLY A 270 -11.58 -1.80 -17.57
C GLY A 270 -12.36 -0.72 -16.81
N GLN A 271 -11.89 0.53 -16.86
CA GLN A 271 -12.45 1.63 -16.08
C GLN A 271 -13.95 1.88 -16.30
N SER A 272 -14.43 1.75 -17.54
CA SER A 272 -15.88 1.88 -17.85
C SER A 272 -16.72 0.84 -17.11
N ALA A 273 -16.26 -0.42 -17.05
CA ALA A 273 -16.99 -1.49 -16.36
C ALA A 273 -17.00 -1.28 -14.84
N LEU A 274 -15.91 -0.75 -14.28
CA LEU A 274 -15.83 -0.41 -12.86
C LEU A 274 -16.77 0.75 -12.48
N ILE A 275 -16.91 1.76 -13.35
CA ILE A 275 -17.91 2.82 -13.17
C ILE A 275 -19.32 2.22 -13.19
N ASP A 276 -19.64 1.37 -14.18
CA ASP A 276 -20.96 0.74 -14.28
C ASP A 276 -21.26 -0.19 -13.08
N GLU A 277 -20.25 -0.87 -12.52
CA GLU A 277 -20.36 -1.60 -11.25
C GLU A 277 -20.68 -0.67 -10.08
N GLY A 278 -19.97 0.46 -9.97
CA GLY A 278 -20.23 1.48 -8.95
C GLY A 278 -21.66 2.00 -9.02
N VAL A 279 -22.16 2.28 -10.22
CA VAL A 279 -23.55 2.70 -10.46
C VAL A 279 -24.53 1.62 -9.99
N ARG A 280 -24.33 0.35 -10.37
CA ARG A 280 -25.20 -0.76 -9.93
C ARG A 280 -25.20 -0.96 -8.42
N ARG A 281 -24.06 -0.73 -7.75
CA ARG A 281 -23.93 -0.82 -6.30
C ARG A 281 -24.54 0.37 -5.55
N GLY A 282 -24.81 1.48 -6.25
CA GLY A 282 -25.34 2.70 -5.63
C GLY A 282 -24.30 3.42 -4.76
N VAL A 283 -23.04 3.47 -5.18
CA VAL A 283 -22.01 4.26 -4.47
C VAL A 283 -22.39 5.74 -4.45
N SER A 284 -21.99 6.45 -3.40
CA SER A 284 -22.36 7.86 -3.18
C SER A 284 -21.57 8.85 -4.04
N GLY A 285 -20.45 8.44 -4.61
CA GLY A 285 -19.60 9.28 -5.47
C GLY A 285 -18.46 8.48 -6.10
N ILE A 286 -17.96 8.96 -7.24
CA ILE A 286 -16.91 8.30 -8.02
C ILE A 286 -15.76 9.29 -8.30
N ALA A 287 -14.55 8.89 -7.98
CA ALA A 287 -13.31 9.54 -8.41
C ALA A 287 -12.60 8.61 -9.39
N VAL A 288 -12.20 9.10 -10.56
CA VAL A 288 -11.49 8.27 -11.56
C VAL A 288 -10.32 9.01 -12.20
N ALA A 289 -9.20 8.31 -12.46
CA ALA A 289 -8.09 8.80 -13.27
C ALA A 289 -8.17 8.22 -14.69
N PRO A 290 -8.68 8.96 -15.70
CA PRO A 290 -9.00 8.37 -16.99
C PRO A 290 -7.76 7.88 -17.78
N ALA A 291 -7.75 6.61 -18.19
CA ALA A 291 -6.70 6.07 -19.08
C ALA A 291 -6.81 6.63 -20.50
N ASP A 292 -8.06 6.84 -20.91
CA ASP A 292 -8.47 7.48 -22.15
C ASP A 292 -9.72 8.30 -21.83
N ALA A 293 -9.53 9.61 -21.70
CA ALA A 293 -10.58 10.50 -21.23
C ALA A 293 -11.78 10.54 -22.19
N ALA A 294 -11.54 10.45 -23.50
CA ALA A 294 -12.59 10.47 -24.50
C ALA A 294 -13.40 9.17 -24.51
N ALA A 295 -12.72 8.03 -24.36
CA ALA A 295 -13.39 6.73 -24.30
C ALA A 295 -14.18 6.50 -23.00
N LEU A 296 -13.77 7.13 -21.89
CA LEU A 296 -14.41 6.97 -20.58
C LEU A 296 -15.64 7.88 -20.39
N GLU A 297 -15.72 9.00 -21.10
CA GLU A 297 -16.80 9.99 -20.97
C GLU A 297 -18.23 9.40 -21.08
N PRO A 298 -18.55 8.44 -21.97
CA PRO A 298 -19.87 7.80 -21.97
C PRO A 298 -20.23 7.11 -20.64
N ALA A 299 -19.26 6.53 -19.92
CA ALA A 299 -19.49 5.92 -18.62
C ALA A 299 -19.67 6.98 -17.52
N ILE A 300 -18.86 8.06 -17.55
CA ILE A 300 -19.02 9.22 -16.65
C ILE A 300 -20.43 9.80 -16.79
N ARG A 301 -20.94 9.95 -18.02
CA ARG A 301 -22.29 10.44 -18.27
C ARG A 301 -23.37 9.56 -17.67
N ARG A 302 -23.27 8.23 -17.79
CA ARG A 302 -24.23 7.30 -17.17
C ARG A 302 -24.25 7.42 -15.65
N ALA A 303 -23.08 7.56 -15.02
CA ALA A 303 -23.01 7.77 -13.57
C ALA A 303 -23.64 9.11 -13.16
N ALA A 304 -23.38 10.18 -13.92
CA ALA A 304 -24.01 11.49 -13.69
C ALA A 304 -25.55 11.44 -13.87
N GLU A 305 -26.05 10.73 -14.88
CA GLU A 305 -27.49 10.53 -15.12
C GLU A 305 -28.15 9.70 -14.00
N ALA A 306 -27.40 8.81 -13.34
CA ALA A 306 -27.83 8.09 -12.15
C ALA A 306 -27.79 8.95 -10.87
N GLY A 307 -27.41 10.23 -10.97
CA GLY A 307 -27.32 11.14 -9.83
C GLY A 307 -26.06 10.97 -8.97
N ILE A 308 -25.06 10.22 -9.45
CA ILE A 308 -23.82 9.99 -8.73
C ILE A 308 -22.80 11.06 -9.14
N PRO A 309 -22.27 11.89 -8.21
CA PRO A 309 -21.25 12.87 -8.52
C PRO A 309 -19.95 12.18 -8.96
N VAL A 310 -19.41 12.61 -10.09
CA VAL A 310 -18.15 12.10 -10.64
C VAL A 310 -17.13 13.23 -10.68
N ILE A 311 -15.92 12.98 -10.18
CA ILE A 311 -14.76 13.84 -10.36
C ILE A 311 -13.64 13.06 -11.03
N THR A 312 -12.76 13.76 -11.73
CA THR A 312 -11.50 13.18 -12.21
C THR A 312 -10.35 13.57 -11.30
N PHE A 313 -9.35 12.72 -11.21
CA PHE A 313 -8.12 13.02 -10.48
C PHE A 313 -6.89 12.51 -11.24
N ASP A 314 -5.71 13.09 -10.98
CA ASP A 314 -4.44 12.83 -11.69
C ASP A 314 -4.47 13.17 -13.20
N THR A 315 -5.41 12.59 -13.93
CA THR A 315 -5.62 12.79 -15.35
C THR A 315 -6.88 13.64 -15.56
N PRO A 316 -6.77 14.76 -16.31
CA PRO A 316 -7.91 15.59 -16.66
C PRO A 316 -9.04 14.83 -17.38
N PRO A 317 -10.30 15.32 -17.29
CA PRO A 317 -11.41 14.78 -18.07
C PRO A 317 -11.33 15.26 -19.52
N ALA A 318 -12.13 14.63 -20.40
CA ALA A 318 -12.26 15.08 -21.79
C ALA A 318 -12.92 16.47 -21.87
N ASP A 319 -12.66 17.18 -22.97
CA ASP A 319 -13.31 18.46 -23.25
C ASP A 319 -14.84 18.31 -23.26
N GLY A 320 -15.53 19.14 -22.46
CA GLY A 320 -16.99 19.08 -22.33
C GLY A 320 -17.53 17.90 -21.49
N SER A 321 -16.66 17.26 -20.70
CA SER A 321 -17.04 16.13 -19.83
C SER A 321 -18.12 16.48 -18.79
N ARG A 322 -18.85 15.45 -18.36
CA ARG A 322 -19.78 15.51 -17.22
C ARG A 322 -19.12 15.42 -15.84
N ALA A 323 -17.81 15.22 -15.76
CA ALA A 323 -17.09 15.29 -14.49
C ALA A 323 -17.19 16.70 -13.88
N LEU A 324 -17.51 16.77 -12.59
CA LEU A 324 -17.84 18.03 -11.89
C LEU A 324 -16.62 18.85 -11.51
N ALA A 325 -15.48 18.18 -11.28
CA ALA A 325 -14.23 18.79 -10.89
C ALA A 325 -13.03 17.91 -11.26
N TYR A 326 -11.86 18.54 -11.30
CA TYR A 326 -10.57 17.87 -11.45
C TYR A 326 -9.68 18.16 -10.24
N VAL A 327 -9.11 17.10 -9.65
CA VAL A 327 -8.15 17.18 -8.55
C VAL A 327 -6.82 16.59 -9.01
N GLY A 328 -5.83 17.43 -9.25
CA GLY A 328 -4.57 16.91 -9.75
C GLY A 328 -3.52 17.97 -9.97
N THR A 329 -2.54 17.67 -10.80
CA THR A 329 -1.51 18.62 -11.19
C THR A 329 -1.97 19.44 -12.40
N ASP A 330 -1.63 20.73 -12.46
CA ASP A 330 -1.63 21.48 -13.73
C ASP A 330 -0.53 20.91 -14.64
N ASN A 331 -0.92 19.97 -15.50
CA ASN A 331 -0.02 19.18 -16.32
C ASN A 331 0.71 20.03 -17.39
N VAL A 332 0.07 21.10 -17.88
CA VAL A 332 0.69 22.04 -18.82
C VAL A 332 1.78 22.84 -18.11
N ALA A 333 1.47 23.41 -16.94
CA ALA A 333 2.43 24.16 -16.14
C ALA A 333 3.60 23.27 -15.68
N ALA A 334 3.32 22.02 -15.27
CA ALA A 334 4.36 21.06 -14.89
C ALA A 334 5.27 20.68 -16.07
N GLY A 335 4.70 20.49 -17.27
CA GLY A 335 5.46 20.28 -18.50
C GLY A 335 6.35 21.47 -18.85
N ARG A 336 5.82 22.69 -18.73
CA ARG A 336 6.57 23.94 -18.96
C ARG A 336 7.76 24.05 -18.00
N LEU A 337 7.55 23.76 -16.72
CA LEU A 337 8.60 23.73 -15.69
C LEU A 337 9.69 22.72 -16.05
N ALA A 338 9.33 21.53 -16.56
CA ALA A 338 10.29 20.55 -17.03
C ALA A 338 11.12 21.07 -18.23
N GLY A 339 10.47 21.72 -19.22
CA GLY A 339 11.15 22.31 -20.37
C GLY A 339 12.08 23.46 -20.00
N GLU A 340 11.66 24.32 -19.07
CA GLU A 340 12.51 25.37 -18.50
C GLU A 340 13.73 24.81 -17.76
N THR A 341 13.52 23.72 -17.02
CA THR A 341 14.60 23.02 -16.33
C THR A 341 15.59 22.42 -17.32
N MET A 342 15.11 21.75 -18.37
CA MET A 342 15.96 21.21 -19.41
C MET A 342 16.82 22.29 -20.07
N ALA A 343 16.25 23.46 -20.32
CA ALA A 343 17.00 24.61 -20.85
C ALA A 343 18.08 25.16 -19.94
N ARG A 344 17.93 25.01 -18.61
CA ARG A 344 18.99 25.36 -17.66
C ARG A 344 20.10 24.31 -17.67
N LEU A 345 19.76 23.05 -17.95
CA LEU A 345 20.72 21.95 -18.07
C LEU A 345 21.46 21.95 -19.43
N LEU A 346 20.83 22.48 -20.48
CA LEU A 346 21.36 22.60 -21.84
C LEU A 346 21.39 24.07 -22.29
N PRO A 347 22.26 24.92 -21.71
CA PRO A 347 22.31 26.35 -22.04
C PRO A 347 22.67 26.61 -23.50
N ASP A 348 23.48 25.74 -24.10
CA ASP A 348 23.89 25.82 -25.51
C ASP A 348 22.89 25.16 -26.47
N GLY A 349 21.79 24.61 -25.93
CA GLY A 349 20.81 23.88 -26.71
C GLY A 349 21.14 22.40 -26.93
N GLY A 350 20.38 21.75 -27.81
CA GLY A 350 20.55 20.35 -28.19
C GLY A 350 19.25 19.64 -28.53
N VAL A 351 19.34 18.36 -28.87
CA VAL A 351 18.17 17.53 -29.17
C VAL A 351 17.77 16.74 -27.94
N VAL A 352 16.47 16.72 -27.64
CA VAL A 352 15.90 16.02 -26.49
C VAL A 352 14.97 14.89 -26.95
N GLY A 353 15.18 13.69 -26.43
CA GLY A 353 14.21 12.59 -26.57
C GLY A 353 13.11 12.75 -25.53
N ALA A 354 11.84 12.57 -25.92
CA ALA A 354 10.73 12.55 -24.97
C ALA A 354 10.12 11.15 -24.90
N GLN A 355 9.65 10.76 -23.72
CA GLN A 355 8.91 9.52 -23.52
C GLN A 355 7.71 9.78 -22.60
N VAL A 356 6.61 9.08 -22.87
CA VAL A 356 5.34 9.15 -22.15
C VAL A 356 4.75 7.75 -22.03
N SER A 357 3.90 7.49 -21.04
CA SER A 357 3.17 6.21 -20.95
C SER A 357 2.17 6.08 -22.09
N SER A 358 1.32 7.07 -22.29
CA SER A 358 0.30 7.09 -23.34
C SER A 358 -0.08 8.52 -23.70
N LEU A 359 -0.19 8.83 -24.99
CA LEU A 359 -0.72 10.11 -25.47
C LEU A 359 -2.25 10.17 -25.43
N ARG A 360 -2.92 9.04 -25.17
CA ARG A 360 -4.37 8.98 -24.94
C ARG A 360 -4.76 9.50 -23.55
N ALA A 361 -3.84 9.41 -22.59
CA ALA A 361 -3.98 10.02 -21.28
C ALA A 361 -3.63 11.52 -21.37
N MET A 362 -4.56 12.38 -20.97
CA MET A 362 -4.42 13.84 -21.16
C MET A 362 -3.27 14.42 -20.36
N ASN A 363 -3.00 13.92 -19.14
CA ASN A 363 -1.89 14.37 -18.31
C ASN A 363 -0.53 14.26 -19.02
N GLY A 364 -0.19 13.09 -19.56
CA GLY A 364 1.07 12.85 -20.26
C GLY A 364 1.17 13.69 -21.54
N ARG A 365 0.08 13.78 -22.30
CA ARG A 365 0.00 14.64 -23.49
C ARG A 365 0.24 16.12 -23.17
N ASP A 366 -0.42 16.64 -22.13
CA ASP A 366 -0.31 18.05 -21.73
C ASP A 366 1.09 18.38 -21.19
N ARG A 367 1.73 17.44 -20.46
CA ARG A 367 3.13 17.59 -20.01
C ARG A 367 4.10 17.67 -21.18
N VAL A 368 3.96 16.79 -22.17
CA VAL A 368 4.81 16.80 -23.38
C VAL A 368 4.59 18.08 -24.18
N ALA A 369 3.33 18.53 -24.33
CA ALA A 369 3.01 19.78 -25.02
C ALA A 369 3.60 21.01 -24.29
N GLY A 370 3.43 21.08 -22.96
CA GLY A 370 3.98 22.15 -22.13
C GLY A 370 5.52 22.20 -22.18
N PHE A 371 6.17 21.03 -22.13
CA PHE A 371 7.61 20.91 -22.32
C PHE A 371 8.04 21.45 -23.69
N GLY A 372 7.37 20.97 -24.75
CA GLY A 372 7.64 21.37 -26.13
C GLY A 372 7.50 22.88 -26.34
N ALA A 373 6.46 23.50 -25.78
CA ALA A 373 6.24 24.94 -25.84
C ALA A 373 7.36 25.73 -25.12
N ALA A 374 7.76 25.32 -23.91
CA ALA A 374 8.85 25.96 -23.17
C ALA A 374 10.22 25.78 -23.84
N ALA A 375 10.42 24.66 -24.54
CA ALA A 375 11.63 24.36 -25.30
C ALA A 375 11.69 25.13 -26.63
N SER A 376 10.55 25.35 -27.31
CA SER A 376 10.46 25.94 -28.66
C SER A 376 10.89 27.40 -28.75
N GLY A 377 11.07 28.09 -27.61
CA GLY A 377 11.67 29.43 -27.53
C GLY A 377 13.19 29.43 -27.28
N LYS A 378 13.83 28.26 -27.31
CA LYS A 378 15.24 28.07 -26.94
C LYS A 378 15.92 27.18 -27.98
N SER A 379 17.24 27.06 -27.93
CA SER A 379 18.03 26.19 -28.83
C SER A 379 17.81 24.68 -28.60
N ILE A 380 16.64 24.27 -28.08
CA ILE A 380 16.30 22.88 -27.76
C ILE A 380 15.28 22.36 -28.76
N ALA A 381 15.61 21.27 -29.44
CA ALA A 381 14.71 20.55 -30.33
C ALA A 381 14.23 19.25 -29.67
N MET A 382 12.92 19.11 -29.44
CA MET A 382 12.34 17.86 -28.91
C MET A 382 11.95 16.93 -30.05
N ARG A 383 12.39 15.67 -30.02
CA ARG A 383 11.90 14.61 -30.92
C ARG A 383 10.48 14.21 -30.55
N SER A 384 9.77 13.60 -31.50
CA SER A 384 8.45 13.02 -31.22
C SER A 384 8.50 12.08 -30.01
N PRO A 385 7.53 12.18 -29.09
CA PRO A 385 7.54 11.37 -27.87
C PRO A 385 7.36 9.88 -28.20
N LEU A 386 8.10 9.04 -27.49
CA LEU A 386 7.95 7.59 -27.55
C LEU A 386 6.88 7.15 -26.52
N GLU A 387 5.92 6.32 -26.94
CA GLU A 387 4.89 5.77 -26.07
C GLU A 387 5.33 4.42 -25.50
N SER A 388 5.34 4.29 -24.18
CA SER A 388 5.74 3.06 -23.49
C SER A 388 4.56 2.15 -23.13
N HIS A 389 3.34 2.64 -23.24
CA HIS A 389 2.10 1.94 -22.89
C HIS A 389 2.11 1.36 -21.47
N TYR A 390 2.67 2.12 -20.52
CA TYR A 390 2.85 1.72 -19.11
C TYR A 390 3.78 0.50 -18.91
N ASP A 391 4.42 -0.01 -19.97
CA ASP A 391 5.39 -1.10 -19.89
C ASP A 391 6.82 -0.54 -19.66
N THR A 392 7.32 -0.76 -18.46
CA THR A 392 8.67 -0.34 -18.03
C THR A 392 9.81 -1.00 -18.82
N SER A 393 9.62 -2.23 -19.30
CA SER A 393 10.58 -2.92 -20.17
C SER A 393 10.59 -2.30 -21.56
N ALA A 394 9.40 -2.06 -22.13
CA ALA A 394 9.27 -1.38 -23.41
C ALA A 394 9.86 0.03 -23.34
N ALA A 395 9.58 0.78 -22.26
CA ALA A 395 10.15 2.10 -22.00
C ALA A 395 11.68 2.09 -22.09
N MET A 396 12.33 1.13 -21.42
CA MET A 396 13.79 0.97 -21.44
C MET A 396 14.33 0.64 -22.84
N GLN A 397 13.68 -0.29 -23.56
CA GLN A 397 14.12 -0.67 -24.92
C GLN A 397 14.00 0.50 -25.90
N LEU A 398 12.91 1.26 -25.82
CA LEU A 398 12.70 2.47 -26.63
C LEU A 398 13.77 3.53 -26.35
N ALA A 399 14.07 3.78 -25.07
CA ALA A 399 15.13 4.72 -24.68
C ALA A 399 16.52 4.27 -25.18
N LEU A 400 16.83 2.97 -25.07
CA LEU A 400 18.09 2.39 -25.55
C LEU A 400 18.23 2.52 -27.08
N GLY A 401 17.16 2.25 -27.82
CA GLY A 401 17.11 2.43 -29.28
C GLY A 401 17.37 3.88 -29.67
N ALA A 402 16.63 4.81 -29.06
CA ALA A 402 16.76 6.24 -29.33
C ALA A 402 18.16 6.80 -29.00
N LEU A 403 18.83 6.30 -27.96
CA LEU A 403 20.20 6.69 -27.65
C LEU A 403 21.23 6.10 -28.64
N ARG A 404 21.01 4.90 -29.16
CA ARG A 404 21.89 4.26 -30.16
C ARG A 404 21.83 4.96 -31.51
N GLU A 405 20.68 5.51 -31.89
CA GLU A 405 20.55 6.37 -33.08
C GLU A 405 21.40 7.65 -32.97
N GLY A 406 21.78 8.06 -31.75
CA GLY A 406 22.66 9.18 -31.50
C GLY A 406 21.99 10.55 -31.60
N GLY A 407 22.76 11.60 -31.31
CA GLY A 407 22.35 13.00 -31.44
C GLY A 407 21.51 13.57 -30.29
N LEU A 408 21.17 12.79 -29.27
CA LEU A 408 20.44 13.27 -28.09
C LEU A 408 21.38 13.89 -27.05
N SER A 409 21.16 15.14 -26.68
CA SER A 409 21.85 15.85 -25.59
C SER A 409 21.07 15.78 -24.27
N GLY A 410 19.76 15.55 -24.34
CA GLY A 410 18.93 15.37 -23.15
C GLY A 410 17.77 14.42 -23.38
N ALA A 411 17.06 14.11 -22.29
CA ALA A 411 15.87 13.30 -22.29
C ALA A 411 14.83 13.78 -21.28
N PHE A 412 13.56 13.71 -21.67
CA PHE A 412 12.41 14.05 -20.86
C PHE A 412 11.54 12.80 -20.65
N GLY A 413 11.32 12.44 -19.37
CA GLY A 413 10.34 11.43 -18.98
C GLY A 413 9.09 12.10 -18.42
N ALA A 414 7.96 11.97 -19.11
CA ALA A 414 6.71 12.65 -18.76
C ALA A 414 5.90 11.93 -17.66
N CYS A 415 6.20 10.65 -17.42
CA CYS A 415 5.58 9.80 -16.39
C CYS A 415 6.65 9.16 -15.50
N ALA A 416 6.22 8.68 -14.32
CA ALA A 416 7.06 8.17 -13.24
C ALA A 416 8.15 7.18 -13.69
N GLU A 417 7.82 6.29 -14.63
CA GLU A 417 8.69 5.24 -15.12
C GLU A 417 9.66 5.67 -16.24
N ASN A 418 9.35 6.76 -16.94
CA ASN A 418 10.08 7.14 -18.16
C ASN A 418 11.46 7.74 -17.85
N GLY A 419 11.57 8.53 -16.76
CA GLY A 419 12.86 9.07 -16.31
C GLY A 419 13.87 7.95 -16.00
N PRO A 420 13.50 6.96 -15.16
CA PRO A 420 14.31 5.77 -14.91
C PRO A 420 14.65 4.94 -16.14
N ALA A 421 13.74 4.83 -17.13
CA ALA A 421 14.02 4.17 -18.39
C ALA A 421 15.18 4.86 -19.15
N TRP A 422 15.12 6.19 -19.29
CA TRP A 422 16.22 6.98 -19.86
C TRP A 422 17.52 6.85 -19.07
N GLY A 423 17.45 6.89 -17.73
CA GLY A 423 18.63 6.77 -16.88
C GLY A 423 19.31 5.40 -16.98
N THR A 424 18.51 4.33 -17.04
CA THR A 424 19.03 2.97 -17.24
C THR A 424 19.66 2.81 -18.63
N ALA A 425 19.02 3.35 -19.68
CA ALA A 425 19.56 3.33 -21.03
C ALA A 425 20.86 4.14 -21.15
N ALA A 426 20.93 5.30 -20.50
CA ALA A 426 22.13 6.11 -20.42
C ALA A 426 23.28 5.34 -19.75
N ARG A 427 23.03 4.69 -18.61
CA ARG A 427 24.05 3.84 -17.94
C ARG A 427 24.56 2.72 -18.83
N ALA A 428 23.64 1.99 -19.48
CA ALA A 428 23.98 0.87 -20.34
C ALA A 428 24.88 1.27 -21.53
N LEU A 429 24.80 2.52 -21.98
CA LEU A 429 25.61 3.06 -23.07
C LEU A 429 26.75 3.96 -22.59
N GLY A 430 27.02 4.02 -21.28
CA GLY A 430 28.05 4.88 -20.70
C GLY A 430 27.72 6.37 -20.68
N ARG A 431 26.50 6.78 -21.00
CA ARG A 431 26.08 8.19 -21.09
C ARG A 431 25.45 8.73 -19.81
N ALA A 432 25.60 8.05 -18.67
CA ALA A 432 25.08 8.54 -17.38
C ALA A 432 25.71 9.91 -17.07
N GLY A 433 24.97 10.90 -16.57
CA GLY A 433 25.50 12.25 -16.32
C GLY A 433 25.70 13.10 -17.59
N ASP A 434 26.16 12.52 -18.70
CA ASP A 434 26.29 13.22 -19.99
C ASP A 434 24.93 13.55 -20.61
N LEU A 435 24.01 12.57 -20.62
CA LEU A 435 22.63 12.80 -21.04
C LEU A 435 21.89 13.55 -19.93
N LYS A 436 21.47 14.79 -20.20
CA LYS A 436 20.69 15.58 -19.23
C LYS A 436 19.27 15.06 -19.16
N ILE A 437 18.87 14.52 -18.01
CA ILE A 437 17.55 13.90 -17.81
C ILE A 437 16.71 14.72 -16.83
N VAL A 438 15.52 15.12 -17.29
CA VAL A 438 14.43 15.65 -16.45
C VAL A 438 13.33 14.59 -16.38
N ALA A 439 13.07 14.10 -15.18
CA ALA A 439 12.06 13.06 -14.91
C ALA A 439 10.78 13.67 -14.30
N PHE A 440 9.73 12.86 -14.25
CA PHE A 440 8.57 13.09 -13.39
C PHE A 440 8.59 12.09 -12.23
N ASP A 441 8.08 12.55 -11.08
CA ASP A 441 7.80 11.80 -9.85
C ASP A 441 9.04 11.22 -9.13
N LEU A 442 8.94 11.05 -7.82
CA LEU A 442 10.01 10.47 -6.98
C LEU A 442 9.72 9.02 -6.62
N ILE A 443 9.69 8.15 -7.63
CA ILE A 443 9.77 6.72 -7.37
C ILE A 443 11.17 6.34 -6.87
N PRO A 444 11.35 5.19 -6.18
CA PRO A 444 12.64 4.77 -5.62
C PRO A 444 13.79 4.83 -6.63
N GLU A 445 13.52 4.42 -7.87
CA GLU A 445 14.47 4.44 -8.97
C GLU A 445 14.87 5.88 -9.32
N THR A 446 13.92 6.81 -9.47
CA THR A 446 14.23 8.22 -9.75
C THR A 446 15.07 8.84 -8.63
N MET A 447 14.74 8.56 -7.37
CA MET A 447 15.51 9.04 -6.22
C MET A 447 16.95 8.50 -6.22
N ALA A 448 17.14 7.21 -6.48
CA ALA A 448 18.46 6.61 -6.58
C ALA A 448 19.26 7.26 -7.72
N MET A 449 18.65 7.42 -8.89
CA MET A 449 19.30 8.03 -10.05
C MET A 449 19.61 9.52 -9.87
N LEU A 450 18.81 10.26 -9.09
CA LEU A 450 19.11 11.63 -8.66
C LEU A 450 20.35 11.68 -7.75
N ARG A 451 20.42 10.78 -6.76
CA ARG A 451 21.60 10.67 -5.86
C ARG A 451 22.88 10.29 -6.60
N GLU A 452 22.74 9.45 -7.61
CA GLU A 452 23.84 9.03 -8.46
C GLU A 452 24.26 10.09 -9.49
N GLY A 453 23.44 11.13 -9.72
CA GLY A 453 23.66 12.15 -10.76
C GLY A 453 23.37 11.64 -12.18
N THR A 454 22.69 10.50 -12.33
CA THR A 454 22.20 10.01 -13.62
C THR A 454 20.97 10.83 -14.07
N ILE A 455 20.01 11.04 -13.17
CA ILE A 455 18.89 11.97 -13.36
C ILE A 455 19.26 13.29 -12.70
N HIS A 456 18.94 14.41 -13.34
CA HIS A 456 19.41 15.74 -12.93
C HIS A 456 18.33 16.54 -12.21
N ALA A 457 17.06 16.32 -12.57
CA ALA A 457 15.91 16.93 -11.91
C ALA A 457 14.69 16.02 -12.03
N ALA A 458 13.78 16.13 -11.06
CA ALA A 458 12.47 15.53 -11.11
C ALA A 458 11.40 16.58 -10.84
N VAL A 459 10.35 16.63 -11.68
CA VAL A 459 9.12 17.37 -11.38
C VAL A 459 8.22 16.45 -10.57
N VAL A 460 7.97 16.80 -9.32
CA VAL A 460 7.36 15.91 -8.34
C VAL A 460 5.95 16.36 -8.03
N GLN A 461 5.00 15.46 -8.22
CA GLN A 461 3.59 15.70 -7.91
C GLN A 461 3.31 15.51 -6.43
N ARG A 462 2.06 15.73 -6.01
CA ARG A 462 1.60 15.51 -4.63
C ARG A 462 0.56 14.39 -4.59
N GLU A 463 0.99 13.16 -4.84
CA GLU A 463 0.12 12.01 -5.12
C GLU A 463 -0.81 11.67 -3.95
N HIS A 464 -0.24 11.67 -2.74
CA HIS A 464 -1.02 11.46 -1.53
C HIS A 464 -2.06 12.58 -1.33
N GLU A 465 -1.71 13.83 -1.64
CA GLU A 465 -2.64 14.95 -1.53
C GLU A 465 -3.77 14.84 -2.55
N MET A 466 -3.48 14.42 -3.79
CA MET A 466 -4.49 14.16 -4.82
C MET A 466 -5.53 13.14 -4.35
N GLY A 467 -5.08 11.99 -3.84
CA GLY A 467 -5.98 10.96 -3.32
C GLY A 467 -6.81 11.44 -2.14
N TYR A 468 -6.19 12.16 -1.20
CA TYR A 468 -6.88 12.70 -0.03
C TYR A 468 -7.95 13.73 -0.42
N ARG A 469 -7.58 14.71 -1.27
CA ARG A 469 -8.47 15.81 -1.70
C ARG A 469 -9.60 15.31 -2.60
N ALA A 470 -9.38 14.25 -3.39
CA ALA A 470 -10.44 13.63 -4.18
C ALA A 470 -11.55 13.05 -3.29
N VAL A 471 -11.18 12.32 -2.24
CA VAL A 471 -12.15 11.77 -1.27
C VAL A 471 -12.81 12.88 -0.45
N GLU A 472 -12.04 13.87 -0.01
CA GLU A 472 -12.58 15.03 0.73
C GLU A 472 -13.61 15.81 -0.09
N LEU A 473 -13.33 16.06 -1.37
CA LEU A 473 -14.26 16.77 -2.25
C LEU A 473 -15.55 15.97 -2.49
N LEU A 474 -15.45 14.66 -2.75
CA LEU A 474 -16.63 13.81 -2.91
C LEU A 474 -17.44 13.70 -1.61
N HIS A 475 -16.77 13.56 -0.47
CA HIS A 475 -17.42 13.60 0.84
C HIS A 475 -18.23 14.88 1.00
N ASP A 476 -17.65 16.04 0.67
CA ASP A 476 -18.33 17.33 0.80
C ASP A 476 -19.52 17.46 -0.14
N MET A 477 -19.40 16.96 -1.37
CA MET A 477 -20.51 16.91 -2.33
C MET A 477 -21.68 16.06 -1.81
N VAL A 478 -21.38 14.93 -1.16
CA VAL A 478 -22.40 14.02 -0.60
C VAL A 478 -23.00 14.58 0.70
N SER A 479 -22.17 15.17 1.56
CA SER A 479 -22.56 15.60 2.90
C SER A 479 -23.23 16.98 2.92
N ARG A 480 -22.77 17.92 2.09
CA ARG A 480 -23.23 19.32 2.06
C ARG A 480 -24.01 19.68 0.79
N GLY A 481 -23.99 18.81 -0.21
CA GLY A 481 -24.56 19.04 -1.54
C GLY A 481 -23.53 19.55 -2.56
N VAL A 482 -23.70 19.14 -3.82
CA VAL A 482 -22.76 19.39 -4.92
C VAL A 482 -22.50 20.89 -5.13
N GLU A 483 -23.54 21.71 -5.16
CA GLU A 483 -23.41 23.16 -5.42
C GLU A 483 -22.59 23.86 -4.34
N ALA A 484 -22.84 23.55 -3.07
CA ALA A 484 -22.13 24.12 -1.93
C ALA A 484 -20.64 23.72 -1.93
N ALA A 485 -20.35 22.44 -2.19
CA ALA A 485 -18.97 21.95 -2.27
C ALA A 485 -18.21 22.59 -3.44
N LEU A 486 -18.86 22.74 -4.60
CA LEU A 486 -18.23 23.36 -5.76
C LEU A 486 -18.00 24.86 -5.58
N ALA A 487 -18.89 25.57 -4.87
CA ALA A 487 -18.79 27.03 -4.69
C ALA A 487 -17.47 27.48 -4.04
N GLU A 488 -16.87 26.64 -3.20
CA GLU A 488 -15.59 26.89 -2.51
C GLU A 488 -14.36 26.65 -3.41
N LEU A 489 -14.53 26.04 -4.57
CA LEU A 489 -13.44 25.76 -5.50
C LEU A 489 -13.15 26.95 -6.43
N PRO A 490 -11.87 27.15 -6.83
CA PRO A 490 -11.49 28.10 -7.85
C PRO A 490 -12.39 28.04 -9.09
N ALA A 491 -12.73 29.21 -9.64
CA ALA A 491 -13.41 29.28 -10.92
C ALA A 491 -12.50 28.69 -12.04
N PRO A 492 -13.06 28.08 -13.09
CA PRO A 492 -12.31 27.40 -14.17
C PRO A 492 -11.17 28.20 -14.83
N GLY A 493 -11.14 29.53 -14.67
CA GLY A 493 -10.16 30.42 -15.30
C GLY A 493 -8.81 30.60 -14.56
N GLN A 494 -8.55 29.92 -13.44
CA GLN A 494 -7.29 30.06 -12.69
C GLN A 494 -6.18 29.09 -13.12
N ALA A 495 -6.48 28.04 -13.90
CA ALA A 495 -5.50 27.11 -14.46
C ALA A 495 -4.88 27.67 -15.76
N GLU A 496 -3.67 27.23 -16.13
CA GLU A 496 -3.17 27.50 -17.48
C GLU A 496 -4.02 26.80 -18.54
N ASP A 497 -4.56 25.62 -18.20
CA ASP A 497 -5.51 24.92 -19.05
C ASP A 497 -6.96 25.36 -18.79
N ARG A 498 -7.45 26.27 -19.63
CA ARG A 498 -8.82 26.81 -19.58
C ARG A 498 -9.92 25.80 -19.93
N ARG A 499 -9.57 24.57 -20.33
CA ARG A 499 -10.54 23.50 -20.64
C ARG A 499 -11.02 22.77 -19.38
N LEU A 500 -10.30 22.91 -18.27
CA LEU A 500 -10.61 22.19 -17.04
C LEU A 500 -11.92 22.69 -16.39
N PRO A 501 -12.69 21.80 -15.75
CA PRO A 501 -13.83 22.20 -14.91
C PRO A 501 -13.32 22.93 -13.65
N ARG A 502 -14.09 22.94 -12.56
CA ARG A 502 -13.55 23.42 -11.27
C ARG A 502 -12.31 22.58 -10.91
N PHE A 503 -11.22 23.26 -10.60
CA PHE A 503 -9.89 22.66 -10.54
C PHE A 503 -9.25 22.88 -9.17
N ILE A 504 -8.77 21.79 -8.56
CA ILE A 504 -7.87 21.83 -7.41
C ILE A 504 -6.48 21.45 -7.91
N ASP A 505 -5.62 22.45 -8.09
CA ASP A 505 -4.20 22.20 -8.34
C ASP A 505 -3.53 21.78 -7.02
N THR A 506 -3.07 20.53 -6.99
CA THR A 506 -2.22 20.07 -5.89
C THR A 506 -0.79 20.59 -6.02
N GLY A 507 -0.42 21.11 -7.18
CA GLY A 507 0.88 21.71 -7.47
C GLY A 507 1.98 20.67 -7.67
N VAL A 508 3.16 21.18 -8.03
CA VAL A 508 4.38 20.38 -8.21
C VAL A 508 5.55 21.03 -7.49
N ASP A 509 6.50 20.20 -7.06
CA ASP A 509 7.79 20.63 -6.53
C ASP A 509 8.88 20.21 -7.54
N LEU A 510 9.72 21.15 -7.98
CA LEU A 510 10.93 20.80 -8.74
C LEU A 510 12.01 20.34 -7.76
N VAL A 511 12.40 19.08 -7.85
CA VAL A 511 13.35 18.44 -6.94
C VAL A 511 14.66 18.14 -7.64
N THR A 512 15.75 18.51 -6.98
CA THR A 512 17.13 18.33 -7.44
C THR A 512 17.98 17.78 -6.30
N LEU A 513 19.20 17.32 -6.59
CA LEU A 513 20.07 16.83 -5.53
C LEU A 513 20.53 17.95 -4.58
N GLU A 514 20.90 19.11 -5.15
CA GLU A 514 21.30 20.28 -4.38
C GLU A 514 20.20 21.36 -4.37
N SER A 515 20.30 22.27 -3.41
CA SER A 515 19.41 23.43 -3.31
C SER A 515 19.73 24.44 -4.41
N THR A 516 18.70 24.92 -5.10
CA THR A 516 18.83 26.04 -6.03
C THR A 516 17.76 27.10 -5.71
N PRO A 517 17.85 28.33 -6.24
CA PRO A 517 16.83 29.35 -6.02
C PRO A 517 15.42 28.98 -6.53
N TRP A 518 15.31 27.91 -7.31
CA TRP A 518 14.12 27.54 -8.08
C TRP A 518 13.78 26.05 -7.98
N SER A 519 14.52 25.29 -7.17
CA SER A 519 14.25 23.89 -6.88
C SER A 519 14.51 23.60 -5.40
N ARG A 520 13.85 22.56 -4.90
CA ARG A 520 14.05 22.06 -3.55
C ARG A 520 15.05 20.90 -3.56
N PRO A 521 16.01 20.84 -2.63
CA PRO A 521 16.86 19.67 -2.51
C PRO A 521 16.04 18.44 -2.07
N LEU A 522 16.39 17.26 -2.60
CA LEU A 522 15.70 16.00 -2.36
C LEU A 522 15.44 15.73 -0.86
N SER A 523 16.41 15.99 0.01
CA SER A 523 16.28 15.79 1.45
C SER A 523 15.19 16.66 2.10
N GLU A 524 15.09 17.93 1.70
CA GLU A 524 14.09 18.85 2.22
C GLU A 524 12.71 18.45 1.70
N HIS A 525 12.62 18.05 0.43
CA HIS A 525 11.37 17.53 -0.13
C HIS A 525 10.88 16.32 0.64
N LEU A 526 11.74 15.32 0.90
CA LEU A 526 11.37 14.12 1.66
C LEU A 526 10.92 14.44 3.09
N THR A 527 11.51 15.45 3.72
CA THR A 527 11.12 15.93 5.06
C THR A 527 9.73 16.58 5.02
N LEU A 528 9.50 17.45 4.04
CA LEU A 528 8.21 18.12 3.85
C LEU A 528 7.10 17.13 3.49
N GLU A 529 7.35 16.18 2.60
CA GLU A 529 6.40 15.14 2.21
C GLU A 529 5.98 14.31 3.44
N THR A 530 6.95 13.91 4.28
CA THR A 530 6.67 13.21 5.55
C THR A 530 5.80 14.05 6.48
N SER A 531 6.09 15.35 6.57
CA SER A 531 5.34 16.29 7.41
C SER A 531 3.90 16.46 6.91
N ARG A 532 3.71 16.58 5.58
CA ARG A 532 2.39 16.63 4.92
C ARG A 532 1.57 15.36 5.20
N LYS A 533 2.17 14.16 4.99
CA LYS A 533 1.52 12.87 5.27
C LYS A 533 1.20 12.68 6.75
N SER A 534 2.06 13.16 7.65
CA SER A 534 1.79 13.09 9.10
C SER A 534 0.64 14.00 9.51
N ALA A 535 0.54 15.19 8.93
CA ALA A 535 -0.52 16.14 9.21
C ALA A 535 -1.90 15.62 8.76
N SER A 536 -1.98 14.94 7.61
CA SER A 536 -3.24 14.33 7.14
C SER A 536 -3.69 13.16 8.01
N ARG A 537 -2.76 12.32 8.49
CA ARG A 537 -3.06 11.20 9.41
C ARG A 537 -3.61 11.65 10.76
N ARG A 538 -3.14 12.78 11.31
CA ARG A 538 -3.60 13.32 12.61
C ARG A 538 -5.03 13.87 12.60
N ARG A 539 -5.66 14.01 11.43
CA ARG A 539 -7.03 14.51 11.32
C ARG A 539 -8.10 13.46 11.63
N GLY A 540 -7.75 12.22 11.98
CA GLY A 540 -8.71 11.11 12.10
C GLY A 540 -9.09 10.68 13.52
N GLY A 541 -10.40 10.49 13.72
CA GLY A 541 -11.02 9.89 14.92
C GLY A 541 -12.53 9.59 14.79
N ALA A 542 -13.10 9.65 13.58
CA ALA A 542 -14.53 9.43 13.37
C ALA A 542 -14.87 7.94 13.18
N ALA A 543 -15.99 7.49 13.73
CA ALA A 543 -16.53 6.16 13.44
C ALA A 543 -16.94 6.07 11.96
N VAL A 544 -16.59 4.98 11.30
CA VAL A 544 -16.88 4.78 9.86
C VAL A 544 -18.36 4.54 9.66
N ASP A 545 -19.04 5.46 8.98
CA ASP A 545 -20.39 5.28 8.47
C ASP A 545 -20.35 4.48 7.16
N ARG A 546 -20.70 3.19 7.26
CA ARG A 546 -20.76 2.28 6.10
C ARG A 546 -21.97 2.55 5.19
N SER A 547 -22.86 3.49 5.51
CA SER A 547 -23.97 3.87 4.63
C SER A 547 -23.54 4.76 3.45
N ARG A 548 -22.30 5.29 3.48
CA ARG A 548 -21.72 6.16 2.44
C ARG A 548 -20.42 5.58 1.91
N GLU A 549 -20.49 4.89 0.77
CA GLU A 549 -19.33 4.33 0.06
C GLU A 549 -18.94 5.21 -1.12
N LEU A 550 -17.67 5.57 -1.21
CA LEU A 550 -17.06 6.28 -2.35
C LEU A 550 -16.18 5.33 -3.14
N LEU A 551 -16.28 5.38 -4.47
CA LEU A 551 -15.47 4.57 -5.38
C LEU A 551 -14.32 5.41 -5.95
N VAL A 552 -13.08 4.91 -5.80
CA VAL A 552 -11.88 5.52 -6.35
C VAL A 552 -11.26 4.54 -7.35
N ILE A 553 -11.14 4.97 -8.61
CA ILE A 553 -10.66 4.16 -9.74
C ILE A 553 -9.33 4.75 -10.24
N SER A 554 -8.24 4.02 -10.03
CA SER A 554 -6.91 4.35 -10.55
C SER A 554 -6.61 3.60 -11.86
N LEU A 555 -5.49 3.94 -12.50
CA LEU A 555 -5.01 3.21 -13.68
C LEU A 555 -4.42 1.85 -13.28
N ASP A 556 -4.74 0.83 -14.06
CA ASP A 556 -4.05 -0.45 -14.05
C ASP A 556 -2.89 -0.41 -15.05
N ALA A 557 -1.65 -0.49 -14.55
CA ALA A 557 -0.43 -0.40 -15.35
C ALA A 557 0.12 -1.79 -15.74
N ASP A 558 -0.75 -2.81 -15.87
CA ASP A 558 -0.35 -4.23 -16.00
C ASP A 558 0.62 -4.65 -14.90
N GLU A 559 0.39 -4.10 -13.70
CA GLU A 559 1.14 -4.45 -12.52
C GLU A 559 0.58 -5.78 -12.02
N GLN A 560 1.34 -6.86 -12.19
CA GLN A 560 1.03 -8.11 -11.52
C GLN A 560 0.85 -7.81 -10.04
N GLY A 561 -0.39 -7.83 -9.55
CA GLY A 561 -0.69 -7.65 -8.13
C GLY A 561 0.06 -8.69 -7.29
N LEU A 562 -0.01 -8.55 -5.97
CA LEU A 562 0.54 -9.56 -5.06
C LEU A 562 0.06 -10.97 -5.46
N VAL A 563 1.00 -11.85 -5.77
CA VAL A 563 0.69 -13.24 -6.13
C VAL A 563 0.71 -14.08 -4.87
N GLU A 564 -0.45 -14.60 -4.48
CA GLU A 564 -0.58 -15.61 -3.43
C GLU A 564 -0.43 -17.00 -4.03
N GLY A 565 0.35 -17.85 -3.38
CA GLY A 565 0.53 -19.25 -3.76
C GLY A 565 0.74 -20.13 -2.55
N ARG A 566 0.63 -21.45 -2.78
CA ARG A 566 1.01 -22.47 -1.80
C ARG A 566 2.25 -23.20 -2.28
N ALA A 567 3.15 -23.50 -1.35
CA ALA A 567 4.34 -24.27 -1.59
C ALA A 567 4.54 -25.31 -0.49
N ARG A 568 5.24 -26.41 -0.80
CA ARG A 568 5.61 -27.40 0.21
C ARG A 568 6.88 -26.96 0.91
N LEU A 569 6.94 -27.10 2.24
CA LEU A 569 8.17 -26.88 2.98
C LEU A 569 9.14 -28.03 2.73
N GLU A 570 10.26 -27.73 2.07
CA GLU A 570 11.34 -28.68 1.81
C GLU A 570 12.58 -28.34 2.63
N ARG A 571 13.20 -29.34 3.27
CA ARG A 571 14.43 -29.15 4.06
C ARG A 571 15.62 -28.70 3.21
N GLU A 572 15.65 -29.12 1.94
CA GLU A 572 16.67 -28.75 0.96
C GLU A 572 16.22 -27.55 0.11
N SER A 573 15.83 -26.48 0.79
CA SER A 573 15.50 -25.19 0.20
C SER A 573 16.10 -24.06 1.03
N LEU A 574 16.24 -22.85 0.47
CA LEU A 574 16.70 -21.70 1.26
C LEU A 574 15.75 -21.45 2.43
N VAL A 575 14.44 -21.48 2.17
CA VAL A 575 13.40 -21.31 3.20
C VAL A 575 13.53 -22.36 4.32
N GLY A 576 13.67 -23.64 3.95
CA GLY A 576 13.82 -24.73 4.92
C GLY A 576 15.11 -24.62 5.75
N ARG A 577 16.21 -24.16 5.15
CA ARG A 577 17.48 -23.93 5.84
C ARG A 577 17.40 -22.79 6.83
N VAL A 578 16.78 -21.68 6.45
CA VAL A 578 16.59 -20.51 7.34
C VAL A 578 15.70 -20.87 8.52
N LEU A 579 14.57 -21.55 8.29
CA LEU A 579 13.68 -22.01 9.37
C LEU A 579 14.38 -22.98 10.32
N SER A 580 15.17 -23.92 9.79
CA SER A 580 15.87 -24.91 10.61
C SER A 580 17.02 -24.30 11.42
N ALA A 581 17.73 -23.33 10.85
CA ALA A 581 18.87 -22.69 11.49
C ALA A 581 18.49 -21.54 12.43
N GLY A 582 17.29 -20.95 12.26
CA GLY A 582 16.84 -19.80 13.04
C GLY A 582 17.70 -18.55 12.85
N ARG A 583 18.43 -18.44 11.73
CA ARG A 583 19.31 -17.31 11.40
C ARG A 583 19.26 -16.99 9.92
N SER A 584 19.60 -15.76 9.57
CA SER A 584 19.62 -15.29 8.20
C SER A 584 20.67 -16.02 7.35
N VAL A 585 20.35 -16.24 6.08
CA VAL A 585 21.22 -16.92 5.10
C VAL A 585 21.21 -16.12 3.81
N VAL A 586 22.40 -15.78 3.30
CA VAL A 586 22.59 -15.10 2.02
C VAL A 586 23.38 -16.03 1.11
N ILE A 587 22.93 -16.20 -0.14
CA ILE A 587 23.55 -17.11 -1.12
C ILE A 587 23.77 -16.43 -2.47
N ASP A 588 24.83 -16.83 -3.17
CA ASP A 588 24.96 -16.63 -4.63
C ASP A 588 24.16 -17.75 -5.30
N THR A 589 23.11 -17.36 -6.04
CA THR A 589 22.24 -18.35 -6.68
C THR A 589 22.95 -19.14 -7.77
N LEU A 590 24.14 -18.74 -8.22
CA LEU A 590 24.95 -19.43 -9.22
C LEU A 590 26.01 -20.38 -8.64
N ALA A 591 26.15 -20.45 -7.31
CA ALA A 591 27.01 -21.43 -6.68
C ALA A 591 26.43 -22.84 -6.87
N GLY A 592 27.26 -23.77 -7.34
CA GLY A 592 26.82 -25.14 -7.70
C GLY A 592 26.32 -25.97 -6.52
N GLU A 593 26.69 -25.61 -5.29
CA GLU A 593 26.21 -26.24 -4.05
C GLU A 593 24.71 -26.06 -3.79
N HIS A 594 24.04 -25.14 -4.52
CA HIS A 594 22.61 -24.87 -4.40
C HIS A 594 21.79 -25.37 -5.60
N ASP A 595 22.40 -26.12 -6.53
CA ASP A 595 21.72 -26.62 -7.75
C ASP A 595 20.57 -27.59 -7.46
N LEU A 596 20.56 -28.19 -6.27
CA LEU A 596 19.53 -29.11 -5.81
C LEU A 596 18.37 -28.42 -5.08
N TRP A 597 18.47 -27.12 -4.77
CA TRP A 597 17.45 -26.39 -4.00
C TRP A 597 16.38 -25.83 -4.94
N PRO A 598 15.12 -26.34 -4.91
CA PRO A 598 14.14 -25.99 -5.94
C PRO A 598 13.75 -24.51 -5.98
N ASP A 599 13.71 -23.86 -4.82
CA ASP A 599 13.42 -22.42 -4.69
C ASP A 599 14.56 -21.56 -5.27
N VAL A 600 15.81 -21.97 -5.08
CA VAL A 600 16.99 -21.30 -5.68
C VAL A 600 17.03 -21.50 -7.18
N VAL A 601 16.76 -22.71 -7.68
CA VAL A 601 16.71 -23.00 -9.12
C VAL A 601 15.61 -22.19 -9.80
N ALA A 602 14.42 -22.11 -9.20
CA ALA A 602 13.33 -21.29 -9.70
C ALA A 602 13.70 -19.80 -9.72
N ALA A 603 14.36 -19.30 -8.68
CA ALA A 603 14.85 -17.92 -8.63
C ALA A 603 15.88 -17.61 -9.71
N ARG A 604 16.84 -18.54 -9.92
CA ARG A 604 17.89 -18.43 -10.95
C ARG A 604 17.32 -18.37 -12.36
N ARG A 605 16.32 -19.21 -12.68
CA ARG A 605 15.61 -19.18 -13.98
C ARG A 605 14.95 -17.84 -14.25
N LYS A 606 14.50 -17.19 -13.19
CA LYS A 606 13.92 -15.85 -13.27
C LYS A 606 15.00 -14.75 -13.18
N GLY A 607 16.29 -15.06 -13.27
CA GLY A 607 17.36 -14.06 -13.31
C GLY A 607 17.94 -13.61 -11.97
N SER A 608 17.49 -14.17 -10.83
CA SER A 608 18.09 -13.89 -9.53
C SER A 608 19.53 -14.41 -9.48
N ARG A 609 20.45 -13.59 -8.97
CA ARG A 609 21.89 -13.83 -8.79
C ARG A 609 22.30 -13.84 -7.31
N THR A 610 21.64 -13.07 -6.45
CA THR A 610 21.79 -13.13 -4.99
C THR A 610 20.43 -13.37 -4.36
N ARG A 611 20.33 -14.29 -3.40
CA ARG A 611 19.10 -14.52 -2.63
C ARG A 611 19.40 -14.46 -1.14
N ALA A 612 18.61 -13.72 -0.38
CA ALA A 612 18.71 -13.63 1.08
C ALA A 612 17.42 -14.13 1.72
N GLY A 613 17.52 -14.94 2.77
CA GLY A 613 16.39 -15.38 3.58
C GLY A 613 16.61 -15.00 5.04
N VAL A 614 15.64 -14.31 5.62
CA VAL A 614 15.67 -13.79 6.99
C VAL A 614 14.50 -14.40 7.77
N PRO A 615 14.75 -15.02 8.94
CA PRO A 615 13.69 -15.68 9.70
C PRO A 615 12.76 -14.65 10.36
N LEU A 616 11.48 -14.97 10.46
CA LEU A 616 10.49 -14.20 11.21
C LEU A 616 10.30 -14.86 12.57
N LEU A 617 11.06 -14.41 13.57
CA LEU A 617 11.06 -15.01 14.89
C LEU A 617 10.19 -14.20 15.86
N ALA A 618 9.20 -14.87 16.47
CA ALA A 618 8.39 -14.29 17.53
C ALA A 618 8.39 -15.22 18.74
N ARG A 619 8.79 -14.72 19.91
CA ARG A 619 8.87 -15.48 21.18
C ARG A 619 9.61 -16.82 21.07
N GLY A 620 10.67 -16.87 20.25
CA GLY A 620 11.47 -18.08 20.03
C GLY A 620 10.88 -19.08 19.04
N ARG A 621 9.76 -18.77 18.38
CA ARG A 621 9.16 -19.58 17.30
C ARG A 621 9.33 -18.90 15.94
N ALA A 622 9.70 -19.67 14.92
CA ALA A 622 9.73 -19.18 13.55
C ALA A 622 8.32 -19.21 12.94
N LEU A 623 7.78 -18.04 12.60
CA LEU A 623 6.50 -17.86 11.93
C LEU A 623 6.60 -18.05 10.41
N GLY A 624 7.80 -17.88 9.86
CA GLY A 624 8.05 -17.87 8.43
C GLY A 624 9.43 -17.33 8.07
N VAL A 625 9.63 -17.05 6.79
CA VAL A 625 10.85 -16.48 6.22
C VAL A 625 10.50 -15.34 5.29
N LEU A 626 11.20 -14.22 5.46
CA LEU A 626 11.25 -13.13 4.50
C LEU A 626 12.38 -13.40 3.51
N VAL A 627 12.07 -13.46 2.22
CA VAL A 627 13.02 -13.83 1.16
C VAL A 627 13.18 -12.68 0.17
N LEU A 628 14.41 -12.35 -0.17
CA LEU A 628 14.77 -11.26 -1.07
C LEU A 628 15.62 -11.78 -2.23
N ASP A 629 15.33 -11.32 -3.45
CA ASP A 629 16.08 -11.67 -4.67
C ASP A 629 16.74 -10.44 -5.29
N SER A 630 17.95 -10.59 -5.81
CA SER A 630 18.66 -9.56 -6.59
C SER A 630 19.19 -10.13 -7.90
N GLU A 631 19.10 -9.37 -8.99
CA GLU A 631 19.75 -9.70 -10.27
C GLU A 631 21.25 -9.39 -10.27
N ARG A 632 21.78 -8.76 -9.21
CA ARG A 632 23.20 -8.49 -9.03
C ARG A 632 23.84 -9.59 -8.19
N ARG A 633 25.09 -9.95 -8.49
CA ARG A 633 25.91 -10.78 -7.60
C ARG A 633 26.36 -9.97 -6.39
N ALA A 634 26.51 -10.62 -5.23
CA ALA A 634 26.96 -10.03 -3.97
C ALA A 634 26.17 -8.77 -3.57
N ALA A 635 24.85 -8.84 -3.72
CA ALA A 635 23.96 -7.69 -3.56
C ALA A 635 23.54 -7.37 -2.11
N CYS A 636 24.01 -8.12 -1.11
CA CYS A 636 23.64 -7.89 0.30
C CYS A 636 24.90 -7.53 1.10
N SER A 637 25.00 -6.31 1.58
CA SER A 637 26.03 -5.97 2.57
C SER A 637 25.63 -6.45 3.97
N PRO A 638 26.56 -6.49 4.93
CA PRO A 638 26.24 -6.73 6.34
C PRO A 638 25.24 -5.71 6.90
N GLU A 639 25.39 -4.43 6.55
CA GLU A 639 24.50 -3.36 7.00
C GLU A 639 23.08 -3.51 6.43
N ASP A 640 22.97 -3.93 5.16
CA ASP A 640 21.67 -4.24 4.54
C ASP A 640 20.98 -5.38 5.27
N LEU A 641 21.74 -6.42 5.63
CA LEU A 641 21.21 -7.58 6.33
C LEU A 641 20.69 -7.22 7.73
N GLU A 642 21.47 -6.44 8.49
CA GLU A 642 21.06 -5.95 9.82
C GLU A 642 19.75 -5.13 9.76
N LEU A 643 19.60 -4.30 8.73
CA LEU A 643 18.36 -3.54 8.53
C LEU A 643 17.17 -4.46 8.23
N ILE A 644 17.35 -5.42 7.32
CA ILE A 644 16.29 -6.37 6.95
C ILE A 644 15.90 -7.22 8.16
N GLU A 645 16.86 -7.63 8.99
CA GLU A 645 16.62 -8.34 10.25
C GLU A 645 15.77 -7.51 11.21
N ARG A 646 16.07 -6.22 11.42
CA ARG A 646 15.24 -5.33 12.26
C ARG A 646 13.80 -5.21 11.76
N ILE A 647 13.61 -5.13 10.44
CA ILE A 647 12.29 -5.09 9.81
C ILE A 647 11.57 -6.43 10.01
N ALA A 648 12.28 -7.55 9.81
CA ALA A 648 11.76 -8.89 9.99
C ALA A 648 11.33 -9.17 11.45
N ASP A 649 12.10 -8.72 12.43
CA ASP A 649 11.75 -8.83 13.86
C ASP A 649 10.45 -8.07 14.17
N THR A 650 10.35 -6.83 13.69
CA THR A 650 9.15 -6.01 13.87
C THR A 650 7.94 -6.66 13.20
N LEU A 651 8.12 -7.20 11.99
CA LEU A 651 7.09 -7.91 11.24
C LEU A 651 6.67 -9.23 11.92
N ALA A 652 7.60 -9.94 12.54
CA ALA A 652 7.30 -11.21 13.22
C ALA A 652 6.38 -10.99 14.43
N VAL A 653 6.70 -10.03 15.30
CA VAL A 653 5.85 -9.65 16.45
C VAL A 653 4.46 -9.24 15.98
N ALA A 654 4.43 -8.47 14.90
CA ALA A 654 3.22 -7.99 14.27
C ALA A 654 2.31 -9.09 13.71
N LEU A 655 2.88 -10.03 12.95
CA LEU A 655 2.16 -11.16 12.38
C LEU A 655 1.61 -12.07 13.49
N GLU A 656 2.38 -12.27 14.57
CA GLU A 656 1.91 -13.02 15.75
C GLU A 656 0.67 -12.34 16.36
N ASN A 657 0.73 -11.03 16.59
CA ASN A 657 -0.39 -10.27 17.16
C ASN A 657 -1.64 -10.33 16.27
N ALA A 658 -1.47 -10.17 14.95
CA ALA A 658 -2.58 -10.28 14.00
C ALA A 658 -3.19 -11.69 13.96
N GLN A 659 -2.37 -12.74 14.02
CA GLN A 659 -2.84 -14.13 14.11
C GLN A 659 -3.56 -14.42 15.44
N LEU A 660 -3.09 -13.85 16.55
CA LEU A 660 -3.75 -13.97 17.85
C LEU A 660 -5.09 -13.25 17.86
N LEU A 661 -5.14 -12.00 17.36
CA LEU A 661 -6.37 -11.23 17.22
C LEU A 661 -7.40 -11.96 16.35
N ARG A 662 -7.00 -12.47 15.17
CA ARG A 662 -7.91 -13.27 14.33
C ARG A 662 -8.48 -14.47 15.08
N ARG A 663 -7.63 -15.26 15.75
CA ARG A 663 -8.09 -16.41 16.56
C ARG A 663 -9.06 -16.00 17.67
N VAL A 664 -8.82 -14.87 18.33
CA VAL A 664 -9.73 -14.33 19.35
C VAL A 664 -11.06 -13.91 18.73
N THR A 665 -11.04 -13.20 17.60
CA THR A 665 -12.25 -12.75 16.90
C THR A 665 -13.07 -13.93 16.39
N GLU A 666 -12.46 -14.87 15.67
CA GLU A 666 -13.11 -16.10 15.19
C GLU A 666 -13.73 -16.87 16.35
N ARG A 667 -12.99 -17.03 17.46
CA ARG A 667 -13.51 -17.73 18.64
C ARG A 667 -14.67 -16.97 19.30
N THR A 668 -14.63 -15.64 19.28
CA THR A 668 -15.70 -14.80 19.80
C THR A 668 -16.95 -14.92 18.93
N GLU A 669 -16.81 -14.90 17.61
CA GLU A 669 -17.91 -15.10 16.66
C GLU A 669 -18.53 -16.50 16.79
N GLU A 670 -17.71 -17.55 16.94
CA GLU A 670 -18.18 -18.90 17.21
C GLU A 670 -18.97 -18.97 18.53
N LEU A 671 -18.45 -18.34 19.60
CA LEU A 671 -19.13 -18.29 20.89
C LEU A 671 -20.43 -17.49 20.81
N GLU A 672 -20.45 -16.37 20.10
CA GLU A 672 -21.67 -15.61 19.85
C GLU A 672 -22.70 -16.43 19.07
N GLN A 673 -22.26 -17.14 18.03
CA GLN A 673 -23.15 -17.98 17.23
C GLN A 673 -23.70 -19.14 18.07
N ALA A 674 -22.87 -19.77 18.89
CA ALA A 674 -23.30 -20.80 19.84
C ALA A 674 -24.29 -20.22 20.86
N ASN A 675 -24.04 -19.02 21.39
CA ASN A 675 -24.93 -18.36 22.34
C ASN A 675 -26.26 -17.96 21.68
N ARG A 676 -26.25 -17.47 20.43
CA ARG A 676 -27.46 -17.20 19.64
C ARG A 676 -28.26 -18.48 19.39
N ARG A 677 -27.59 -19.60 19.08
CA ARG A 677 -28.25 -20.92 18.97
C ARG A 677 -28.89 -21.34 20.29
N GLN A 678 -28.21 -21.15 21.42
CA GLN A 678 -28.74 -21.44 22.74
C GLN A 678 -29.96 -20.56 23.07
N ALA A 679 -29.90 -19.26 22.77
CA ALA A 679 -31.02 -18.34 22.96
C ALA A 679 -32.22 -18.68 22.06
N ALA A 680 -31.99 -19.07 20.80
CA ALA A 680 -33.04 -19.51 19.89
C ALA A 680 -33.71 -20.80 20.39
N LEU A 681 -32.92 -21.80 20.83
CA LEU A 681 -33.44 -23.03 21.44
C LEU A 681 -34.27 -22.74 22.69
N LEU A 682 -33.79 -21.85 23.56
CA LEU A 682 -34.56 -21.39 24.72
C LEU A 682 -35.86 -20.71 24.28
N SER A 683 -35.85 -19.86 23.26
CA SER A 683 -37.06 -19.22 22.74
C SER A 683 -38.08 -20.25 22.24
N THR A 684 -37.66 -21.26 21.47
CA THR A 684 -38.53 -22.33 20.98
C THR A 684 -39.13 -23.16 22.13
N ILE A 685 -38.34 -23.48 23.17
CA ILE A 685 -38.86 -24.16 24.37
C ILE A 685 -39.94 -23.32 25.05
N HIS A 686 -39.76 -22.00 25.13
CA HIS A 686 -40.75 -21.10 25.74
C HIS A 686 -42.01 -20.95 24.87
N GLU A 687 -41.90 -20.90 23.54
CA GLU A 687 -43.06 -20.87 22.62
C GLU A 687 -43.92 -22.15 22.72
N LEU A 688 -43.28 -23.31 22.93
CA LEU A 688 -43.97 -24.60 23.07
C LEU A 688 -44.61 -24.80 24.47
N SER A 689 -44.35 -23.93 25.43
CA SER A 689 -44.68 -24.18 26.85
C SER A 689 -46.10 -23.79 27.29
N SER A 690 -46.87 -23.06 26.47
CA SER A 690 -48.29 -22.73 26.72
C SER A 690 -49.09 -22.58 25.40
N PRO A 691 -49.27 -23.65 24.61
CA PRO A 691 -50.01 -23.57 23.35
C PRO A 691 -51.50 -23.32 23.61
N VAL A 692 -52.08 -22.29 23.01
CA VAL A 692 -53.54 -22.14 22.93
C VAL A 692 -54.03 -22.90 21.71
N VAL A 693 -54.82 -23.95 21.93
CA VAL A 693 -55.30 -24.85 20.88
C VAL A 693 -56.78 -24.56 20.59
N PRO A 694 -57.14 -24.00 19.42
CA PRO A 694 -58.52 -23.86 19.01
C PRO A 694 -59.07 -25.23 18.59
N VAL A 695 -60.05 -25.76 19.34
CA VAL A 695 -60.61 -27.10 19.11
C VAL A 695 -61.96 -27.08 18.40
N ALA A 696 -62.68 -25.97 18.46
CA ALA A 696 -63.92 -25.75 17.73
C ALA A 696 -64.22 -24.25 17.61
N ARG A 697 -65.25 -23.87 16.84
CA ARG A 697 -65.70 -22.47 16.77
C ARG A 697 -66.05 -21.98 18.18
N GLN A 698 -65.43 -20.86 18.58
CA GLN A 698 -65.60 -20.21 19.89
C GLN A 698 -65.13 -21.05 21.11
N ILE A 699 -64.37 -22.13 20.92
CA ILE A 699 -63.84 -22.97 22.01
C ILE A 699 -62.31 -23.09 21.90
N LEU A 700 -61.61 -22.74 22.98
CA LEU A 700 -60.16 -22.88 23.12
C LEU A 700 -59.82 -23.93 24.19
N VAL A 701 -58.70 -24.64 24.01
CA VAL A 701 -58.09 -25.50 25.02
C VAL A 701 -56.69 -24.98 25.33
N MET A 702 -56.34 -24.91 26.60
CA MET A 702 -55.04 -24.49 27.09
C MET A 702 -54.49 -25.54 28.06
N PRO A 703 -53.61 -26.45 27.60
CA PRO A 703 -52.94 -27.40 28.47
C PRO A 703 -51.84 -26.73 29.29
N ILE A 704 -51.80 -27.06 30.57
CA ILE A 704 -50.74 -26.67 31.50
C ILE A 704 -49.93 -27.91 31.84
N VAL A 705 -48.67 -27.93 31.42
CA VAL A 705 -47.77 -29.06 31.59
C VAL A 705 -46.59 -28.68 32.49
N GLY A 706 -46.40 -29.34 33.62
CA GLY A 706 -45.33 -29.03 34.58
C GLY A 706 -45.69 -27.94 35.59
N ALA A 707 -44.69 -27.40 36.31
CA ALA A 707 -44.91 -26.39 37.35
C ALA A 707 -45.26 -25.00 36.76
N MET A 708 -46.11 -24.25 37.44
CA MET A 708 -46.40 -22.83 37.13
C MET A 708 -45.59 -21.92 38.05
N ASP A 709 -44.68 -21.13 37.47
CA ASP A 709 -44.02 -20.01 38.15
C ASP A 709 -44.64 -18.67 37.72
N SER A 710 -44.23 -17.57 38.38
CA SER A 710 -44.75 -16.23 38.13
C SER A 710 -44.53 -15.75 36.69
N GLN A 711 -43.40 -16.12 36.06
CA GLN A 711 -43.08 -15.73 34.68
C GLN A 711 -43.98 -16.46 33.68
N ARG A 712 -44.25 -17.74 33.92
CA ARG A 712 -45.11 -18.58 33.09
C ARG A 712 -46.58 -18.21 33.23
N SER A 713 -47.03 -17.90 34.45
CA SER A 713 -48.40 -17.43 34.72
C SER A 713 -48.73 -16.13 33.98
N GLY A 714 -47.79 -15.18 33.91
CA GLY A 714 -47.97 -13.93 33.15
C GLY A 714 -48.17 -14.18 31.65
N ARG A 715 -47.31 -15.00 31.05
CA ARG A 715 -47.41 -15.34 29.61
C ARG A 715 -48.66 -16.14 29.28
N PHE A 716 -49.04 -17.05 30.17
CA PHE A 716 -50.27 -17.83 30.05
C PHE A 716 -51.51 -16.92 30.03
N LEU A 717 -51.58 -15.95 30.94
CA LEU A 717 -52.65 -14.96 30.99
C LEU A 717 -52.71 -14.11 29.72
N GLU A 718 -51.59 -13.52 29.31
CA GLU A 718 -51.53 -12.69 28.10
C GLU A 718 -51.94 -13.45 26.84
N SER A 719 -51.46 -14.69 26.68
CA SER A 719 -51.79 -15.55 25.54
C SER A 719 -53.28 -15.92 25.54
N MET A 720 -53.84 -16.24 26.71
CA MET A 720 -55.27 -16.54 26.86
C MET A 720 -56.14 -15.34 26.46
N LEU A 721 -55.87 -14.16 27.01
CA LEU A 721 -56.70 -12.97 26.77
C LEU A 721 -56.61 -12.50 25.31
N ARG A 722 -55.42 -12.56 24.70
CA ARG A 722 -55.22 -12.24 23.29
C ARG A 722 -56.05 -13.17 22.39
N GLU A 723 -55.96 -14.48 22.61
CA GLU A 723 -56.65 -15.48 21.79
C GLU A 723 -58.17 -15.46 22.00
N ILE A 724 -58.66 -15.17 23.22
CA ILE A 724 -60.09 -14.93 23.47
C ILE A 724 -60.60 -13.77 22.60
N SER A 725 -59.87 -12.65 22.57
CA SER A 725 -60.24 -11.46 21.81
C SER A 725 -60.18 -11.70 20.30
N GLU A 726 -59.06 -12.25 19.80
CA GLU A 726 -58.83 -12.47 18.36
C GLU A 726 -59.84 -13.48 17.77
N ARG A 727 -60.16 -14.54 18.52
CA ARG A 727 -61.03 -15.62 18.03
C ARG A 727 -62.47 -15.53 18.51
N ARG A 728 -62.80 -14.52 19.31
CA ARG A 728 -64.11 -14.35 19.96
C ARG A 728 -64.53 -15.64 20.68
N ALA A 729 -63.61 -16.19 21.47
CA ALA A 729 -63.86 -17.43 22.19
C ALA A 729 -64.91 -17.19 23.28
N ARG A 730 -65.88 -18.09 23.36
CA ARG A 730 -66.94 -18.06 24.38
C ARG A 730 -66.63 -19.02 25.53
N VAL A 731 -65.84 -20.06 25.28
CA VAL A 731 -65.42 -21.03 26.30
C VAL A 731 -63.92 -21.30 26.18
N VAL A 732 -63.20 -21.28 27.31
CA VAL A 732 -61.79 -21.66 27.41
C VAL A 732 -61.64 -22.82 28.38
N LEU A 733 -61.15 -23.95 27.88
CA LEU A 733 -60.86 -25.15 28.65
C LEU A 733 -59.41 -25.08 29.11
N ILE A 734 -59.16 -24.98 30.41
CA ILE A 734 -57.81 -25.03 30.97
C ILE A 734 -57.58 -26.45 31.48
N ASP A 735 -56.68 -27.18 30.81
CA ASP A 735 -56.33 -28.56 31.15
C ASP A 735 -55.15 -28.59 32.10
N VAL A 736 -55.42 -28.94 33.36
CA VAL A 736 -54.42 -29.01 34.44
C VAL A 736 -53.94 -30.44 34.70
N THR A 737 -54.29 -31.41 33.85
CA THR A 737 -53.88 -32.82 34.03
C THR A 737 -52.36 -33.02 34.09
N GLY A 738 -51.59 -32.17 33.38
CA GLY A 738 -50.13 -32.23 33.31
C GLY A 738 -49.40 -31.57 34.48
N MET A 739 -50.10 -31.05 35.49
CA MET A 739 -49.50 -30.41 36.65
C MET A 739 -49.19 -31.44 37.76
N ALA A 740 -47.92 -31.60 38.10
CA ALA A 740 -47.48 -32.53 39.14
C ALA A 740 -47.96 -32.16 40.56
N ALA A 741 -48.12 -30.85 40.81
CA ALA A 741 -48.75 -30.29 42.00
C ALA A 741 -49.26 -28.87 41.67
N VAL A 742 -50.43 -28.51 42.20
CA VAL A 742 -50.93 -27.13 42.16
C VAL A 742 -50.62 -26.54 43.53
N ASP A 743 -49.72 -25.56 43.63
CA ASP A 743 -49.48 -24.83 44.88
C ASP A 743 -50.43 -23.62 45.00
N ALA A 744 -50.40 -22.93 46.16
CA ALA A 744 -51.27 -21.79 46.41
C ALA A 744 -51.07 -20.64 45.40
N ALA A 745 -49.82 -20.43 44.95
CA ALA A 745 -49.48 -19.41 43.97
C ALA A 745 -50.06 -19.76 42.59
N ALA A 746 -49.89 -20.99 42.12
CA ALA A 746 -50.44 -21.47 40.86
C ALA A 746 -51.97 -21.37 40.82
N ALA A 747 -52.63 -21.73 41.93
CA ALA A 747 -54.09 -21.64 42.03
C ALA A 747 -54.59 -20.19 41.96
N ASP A 748 -53.93 -19.23 42.61
CA ASP A 748 -54.30 -17.81 42.53
C ASP A 748 -54.14 -17.23 41.11
N HIS A 749 -53.07 -17.61 40.41
CA HIS A 749 -52.87 -17.21 39.01
C HIS A 749 -53.95 -17.78 38.08
N LEU A 750 -54.37 -19.03 38.26
CA LEU A 750 -55.47 -19.63 37.49
C LEU A 750 -56.79 -18.90 37.71
N MET A 751 -57.09 -18.54 38.95
CA MET A 751 -58.31 -17.81 39.29
C MET A 751 -58.29 -16.38 38.75
N THR A 752 -57.12 -15.73 38.77
CA THR A 752 -56.92 -14.42 38.15
C THR A 752 -57.16 -14.48 36.64
N ALA A 753 -56.64 -15.52 35.98
CA ALA A 753 -56.88 -15.74 34.55
C ALA A 753 -58.36 -15.99 34.24
N ALA A 754 -59.04 -16.81 35.06
CA ALA A 754 -60.46 -17.09 34.91
C ALA A 754 -61.33 -15.83 35.07
N ARG A 755 -61.02 -14.97 36.05
CA ARG A 755 -61.70 -13.67 36.22
C ARG A 755 -61.48 -12.75 35.04
N ALA A 756 -60.24 -12.63 34.56
CA ALA A 756 -59.90 -11.77 33.43
C ALA A 756 -60.56 -12.25 32.12
N ALA A 757 -60.62 -13.56 31.88
CA ALA A 757 -61.35 -14.15 30.75
C ALA A 757 -62.86 -13.88 30.84
N GLY A 758 -63.44 -13.96 32.04
CA GLY A 758 -64.84 -13.62 32.30
C GLY A 758 -65.17 -12.16 31.96
N LEU A 759 -64.26 -11.21 32.22
CA LEU A 759 -64.42 -9.81 31.81
C LEU A 759 -64.44 -9.63 30.29
N LEU A 760 -63.82 -10.54 29.53
CA LEU A 760 -63.88 -10.58 28.06
C LEU A 760 -65.08 -11.37 27.52
N GLY A 761 -65.97 -11.86 28.40
CA GLY A 761 -67.16 -12.61 28.01
C GLY A 761 -66.92 -14.10 27.71
N ALA A 762 -65.76 -14.63 28.10
CA ALA A 762 -65.42 -16.05 27.96
C ALA A 762 -65.61 -16.80 29.28
N GLU A 763 -66.30 -17.95 29.24
CA GLU A 763 -66.46 -18.85 30.38
C GLU A 763 -65.24 -19.79 30.48
N VAL A 764 -64.57 -19.80 31.63
CA VAL A 764 -63.42 -20.69 31.87
C VAL A 764 -63.87 -21.99 32.52
N VAL A 765 -63.42 -23.09 31.94
CA VAL A 765 -63.71 -24.45 32.38
C VAL A 765 -62.40 -25.14 32.75
N LEU A 766 -62.21 -25.44 34.03
CA LEU A 766 -61.05 -26.20 34.51
C LEU A 766 -61.30 -27.70 34.30
N VAL A 767 -60.36 -28.39 33.65
CA VAL A 767 -60.46 -29.83 33.41
C VAL A 767 -59.26 -30.58 34.00
N GLY A 768 -59.51 -31.77 34.54
CA GLY A 768 -58.44 -32.66 34.98
C GLY A 768 -57.84 -32.37 36.36
N ILE A 769 -58.61 -31.72 37.25
CA ILE A 769 -58.15 -31.44 38.62
C ILE A 769 -57.97 -32.76 39.38
N ALA A 770 -56.74 -33.03 39.83
CA ALA A 770 -56.43 -34.21 40.65
C ALA A 770 -57.00 -34.06 42.09
N PRO A 771 -57.37 -35.16 42.78
CA PRO A 771 -57.92 -35.10 44.14
C PRO A 771 -57.04 -34.35 45.16
N ALA A 772 -55.71 -34.47 45.04
CA ALA A 772 -54.76 -33.75 45.89
C ALA A 772 -54.80 -32.23 45.68
N ALA A 773 -54.92 -31.78 44.42
CA ALA A 773 -55.04 -30.37 44.08
C ALA A 773 -56.38 -29.78 44.56
N ALA A 774 -57.48 -30.52 44.40
CA ALA A 774 -58.79 -30.11 44.89
C ALA A 774 -58.81 -29.92 46.42
N ARG A 775 -58.17 -30.82 47.18
CA ARG A 775 -58.03 -30.67 48.64
C ARG A 775 -57.24 -29.44 49.02
N LEU A 776 -56.09 -29.22 48.38
CA LEU A 776 -55.25 -28.05 48.66
C LEU A 776 -55.99 -26.74 48.35
N MET A 777 -56.74 -26.68 47.25
CA MET A 777 -57.51 -25.49 46.88
C MET A 777 -58.56 -25.14 47.95
N VAL A 778 -59.23 -26.15 48.51
CA VAL A 778 -60.20 -25.97 49.61
C VAL A 778 -59.51 -25.59 50.91
N GLU A 779 -58.38 -26.22 51.26
CA GLU A 779 -57.61 -25.93 52.48
C GLU A 779 -57.05 -24.50 52.48
N GLN A 780 -56.69 -23.96 51.31
CA GLN A 780 -56.22 -22.58 51.15
C GLN A 780 -57.35 -21.54 51.10
N GLY A 781 -58.61 -21.96 51.21
CA GLY A 781 -59.78 -21.05 51.21
C GLY A 781 -60.05 -20.40 49.86
N LEU A 782 -59.63 -21.00 48.74
CA LEU A 782 -59.84 -20.46 47.41
C LEU A 782 -61.31 -20.60 46.99
N ASP A 783 -61.96 -19.47 46.71
CA ASP A 783 -63.31 -19.44 46.16
C ASP A 783 -63.26 -19.60 44.64
N LEU A 784 -63.79 -20.73 44.14
CA LEU A 784 -63.89 -21.01 42.71
C LEU A 784 -64.98 -20.15 42.03
N GLY A 785 -65.88 -19.52 42.78
CA GLY A 785 -66.90 -18.62 42.25
C GLY A 785 -67.66 -19.21 41.05
N GLY A 786 -67.67 -18.49 39.92
CA GLY A 786 -68.31 -18.88 38.67
C GLY A 786 -67.50 -19.79 37.74
N VAL A 787 -66.35 -20.33 38.19
CA VAL A 787 -65.50 -21.21 37.36
C VAL A 787 -66.05 -22.63 37.35
N VAL A 788 -66.25 -23.19 36.16
CA VAL A 788 -66.83 -24.53 36.02
C VAL A 788 -65.73 -25.59 35.99
N ALA A 789 -65.83 -26.62 36.83
CA ALA A 789 -64.89 -27.73 36.83
C ALA A 789 -65.48 -29.00 36.18
N ARG A 790 -64.66 -29.74 35.44
CA ARG A 790 -64.97 -31.09 34.91
C ARG A 790 -63.80 -32.04 35.17
N SER A 791 -64.10 -33.31 35.42
CA SER A 791 -63.08 -34.31 35.78
C SER A 791 -62.16 -34.68 34.63
N THR A 792 -62.60 -34.50 33.38
CA THR A 792 -61.84 -34.88 32.17
C THR A 792 -62.01 -33.82 31.08
N LEU A 793 -61.03 -33.70 30.19
CA LEU A 793 -61.11 -32.84 29.00
C LEU A 793 -62.33 -33.16 28.12
N GLU A 794 -62.67 -34.45 27.96
CA GLU A 794 -63.84 -34.90 27.18
C GLU A 794 -65.15 -34.29 27.71
N LEU A 795 -65.40 -34.41 29.02
CA LEU A 795 -66.56 -33.80 29.69
C LEU A 795 -66.53 -32.27 29.65
N GLY A 796 -65.35 -31.66 29.72
CA GLY A 796 -65.16 -30.22 29.52
C GLY A 796 -65.56 -29.78 28.13
N PHE A 797 -65.13 -30.51 27.11
CA PHE A 797 -65.45 -30.23 25.72
C PHE A 797 -66.94 -30.43 25.41
N ALA A 798 -67.56 -31.50 25.94
CA ALA A 798 -69.00 -31.70 25.85
C ALA A 798 -69.79 -30.54 26.49
N TYR A 799 -69.33 -30.04 27.65
CA TYR A 799 -69.91 -28.85 28.28
C TYR A 799 -69.73 -27.60 27.42
N ALA A 800 -68.52 -27.37 26.88
CA ALA A 800 -68.23 -26.24 26.01
C ALA A 800 -69.13 -26.21 24.76
N LEU A 801 -69.35 -27.36 24.11
CA LEU A 801 -70.25 -27.48 22.97
C LEU A 801 -71.70 -27.14 23.32
N SER A 802 -72.17 -27.52 24.51
CA SER A 802 -73.52 -27.17 24.98
C SER A 802 -73.72 -25.66 25.15
N LYS A 803 -72.63 -24.90 25.33
CA LYS A 803 -72.63 -23.43 25.48
C LYS A 803 -72.45 -22.68 24.18
N THR A 804 -72.02 -23.35 23.10
CA THR A 804 -71.75 -22.75 21.79
C THR A 804 -72.70 -23.26 20.70
N ASP A 805 -73.86 -23.82 21.08
CA ASP A 805 -74.89 -24.39 20.19
C ASP A 805 -74.37 -25.54 19.29
N GLY A 806 -73.29 -26.20 19.70
CA GLY A 806 -72.71 -27.35 19.02
C GLY A 806 -73.37 -28.67 19.41
N ARG A 807 -73.39 -29.65 18.49
CA ARG A 807 -73.84 -31.02 18.75
C ARG A 807 -72.72 -32.02 18.48
N LEU A 808 -72.47 -32.93 19.44
CA LEU A 808 -71.65 -34.12 19.24
C LEU A 808 -72.41 -35.12 18.34
N VAL A 809 -71.88 -35.41 17.17
CA VAL A 809 -72.38 -36.48 16.29
C VAL A 809 -71.43 -37.66 16.42
N TYR A 810 -71.85 -38.70 17.14
CA TYR A 810 -71.11 -39.96 17.16
C TYR A 810 -71.32 -40.68 15.84
N GLY A 811 -70.26 -40.82 15.03
CA GLY A 811 -70.28 -41.64 13.82
C GLY A 811 -70.50 -43.11 14.19
N GLY A 812 -71.63 -43.69 13.78
CA GLY A 812 -71.93 -45.10 13.99
C GLY A 812 -70.89 -46.01 13.32
N SER A 813 -70.46 -47.03 14.04
CA SER A 813 -69.53 -48.07 13.56
C SER A 813 -70.08 -48.77 12.29
N PRO A 814 -69.25 -49.10 11.28
CA PRO A 814 -69.71 -49.77 10.08
C PRO A 814 -70.20 -51.18 10.40
N ARG A 815 -71.47 -51.45 10.09
CA ARG A 815 -72.04 -52.81 10.09
C ARG A 815 -71.24 -53.70 9.14
N ALA A 816 -70.80 -54.85 9.65
CA ALA A 816 -70.23 -55.93 8.88
C ALA A 816 -71.13 -56.32 7.69
N ALA A 817 -70.56 -56.33 6.49
CA ALA A 817 -71.14 -57.01 5.34
C ALA A 817 -71.02 -58.52 5.57
N ARG A 818 -72.17 -59.23 5.58
CA ARG A 818 -72.24 -60.66 5.34
C ARG A 818 -72.47 -60.88 3.85
N SER A 819 -71.45 -61.35 3.14
CA SER A 819 -71.50 -62.42 2.13
C SER A 819 -70.08 -62.90 1.86
#